data_AF-A0A2E3ERY2-F1
#
_entry.id   AF-A0A2E3ERY2-F1
#
_cell.length_a   1.000
_cell.length_b   1.000
_cell.length_c   1.000
_cell.angle_alpha   90.00
_cell.angle_beta   90.00
_cell.angle_gamma   90.00
#
_symmetry.space_group_name_H-M   'P 1'
#
loop_
_entity.id
_entity.type
_entity.pdbx_description
1 polymer ?
#
loop_
_entity_poly.entity_id
_entity_poly.type
_entity_poly.pdbx_seq_one_letter_code
_entity_poly.pdbx_strand_id
1 'polypeptide(L)'
;MAANVLLVAILMNVSVEPAAAQQAGEQPKPWEKIVLPNVSDYGGIGAVQTPTARFGKDGQFLAGISIVSPYHRYFINLQALPWLEGTFRYTRITDRAYSPVDGFADGQDYKDRSVDLKVRLSREDEAWPEIAVGFRDLGGTGLFGAEYFVASKRVGDFDISGGLGFGAMGTRAHLDNPLGVFFDRFDNRVGGADAPGGVGTAFFTGPIALFGSVSYLWQDVPLLGDDLRFIVEYDPNNYVNDPATSDLDPKLPLNFGITWQPASWVQFAAGFERGTTAMARVSLFADFHNGFNPLLDKGVPPEVARRGRLGPEGIPADRPIDPVPMAAVWLPELAEASVRAAAADRQMVVQRFDVVNDRALVDLTGGLPGHDMADALDVAAVAARAVPTDVVTVEVRLLSAAGRPLVTWTASRSELLQNGAVQADAPPVDPPRTAATPKQEPVETEALARRLFAAAEENDVVIDRMELQGDTVRLFVGNMPFRNFVTSAGRAARVATQVMPPRVERLAMVLGDDGLPVLELTVLRTHIERLSEDEATPEEIWHQSTVAQAVPPRDDAVLNQSQYPEFDWSIAPRTRQQIGGPDAFLIYQLYMRAQASIRPSPNTEIDGYAGLNITNNYDDLTLESDSQLPHVRSSIKDYLKEGEAWIGRLQGAYYTSLAPGLYATAYAGLLEEMFGGVGGEVLYKTVGSPWAYGIDVNWVKQRAYDGMFSFLDYSTVTGHVGVYYELPFWDLNGSVRAGRYLAKDWGATFELSREFDSGIRAGVFATLTDVSAAEFGEGSFDKGFFLSIPLDIYSTRPTKTRFGLTYRPVTRDGGAQLNRSSALIGRVGGYDAANTSRYWPGLMD
;
A
#
# COMPACT_ATOMS: atom_id res chain seq x y z
N MET A 1 29.59 13.97 11.82
CA MET A 1 29.28 13.71 10.40
C MET A 1 29.73 12.32 9.92
N ALA A 2 30.93 11.81 10.25
CA ALA A 2 31.42 10.52 9.72
C ALA A 2 30.76 9.25 10.33
N ALA A 3 30.17 9.33 11.53
CA ALA A 3 29.54 8.17 12.17
C ALA A 3 28.13 7.84 11.63
N ASN A 4 27.40 8.83 11.11
CA ASN A 4 26.03 8.63 10.59
C ASN A 4 26.00 8.04 9.16
N VAL A 5 27.11 8.14 8.43
CA VAL A 5 27.27 7.56 7.09
C VAL A 5 27.54 6.05 7.18
N LEU A 6 28.08 5.57 8.30
CA LEU A 6 28.44 4.16 8.47
C LEU A 6 27.22 3.23 8.67
N LEU A 7 26.13 3.73 9.27
CA LEU A 7 24.90 2.94 9.43
C LEU A 7 24.18 2.73 8.10
N VAL A 8 24.22 3.74 7.20
CA VAL A 8 23.71 3.64 5.82
C VAL A 8 24.61 2.74 4.97
N ALA A 9 25.94 2.77 5.18
CA ALA A 9 26.88 1.95 4.42
C ALA A 9 26.89 0.45 4.83
N ILE A 10 26.50 0.12 6.08
CA ILE A 10 26.35 -1.28 6.54
C ILE A 10 25.05 -1.89 6.01
N LEU A 11 23.99 -1.09 5.83
CA LEU A 11 22.77 -1.53 5.13
C LEU A 11 22.99 -1.77 3.62
N MET A 12 24.02 -1.15 3.02
CA MET A 12 24.35 -1.31 1.59
C MET A 12 25.31 -2.48 1.28
N ASN A 13 25.93 -3.12 2.29
CA ASN A 13 26.88 -4.22 2.10
C ASN A 13 26.43 -5.55 2.70
N VAL A 14 25.15 -5.70 3.07
CA VAL A 14 24.58 -7.04 3.12
C VAL A 14 24.58 -7.51 1.66
N SER A 15 25.32 -8.58 1.38
CA SER A 15 25.21 -9.32 0.14
C SER A 15 23.75 -9.77 0.00
N VAL A 16 22.92 -8.93 -0.60
CA VAL A 16 21.64 -9.35 -1.14
C VAL A 16 22.03 -10.15 -2.36
N GLU A 17 22.29 -11.45 -2.17
CA GLU A 17 22.07 -12.37 -3.27
C GLU A 17 20.70 -12.02 -3.84
N PRO A 18 20.56 -11.84 -5.16
CA PRO A 18 19.25 -11.66 -5.75
C PRO A 18 18.45 -12.86 -5.29
N ALA A 19 17.52 -12.62 -4.37
CA ALA A 19 16.65 -13.66 -3.87
C ALA A 19 15.98 -14.21 -5.12
N ALA A 20 16.38 -15.43 -5.49
CA ALA A 20 15.68 -16.20 -6.49
C ALA A 20 14.19 -16.03 -6.19
N ALA A 21 13.43 -15.67 -7.24
CA ALA A 21 12.00 -15.43 -7.22
C ALA A 21 11.36 -16.23 -6.09
N GLN A 22 10.74 -15.50 -5.15
CA GLN A 22 9.98 -16.08 -4.05
C GLN A 22 9.23 -17.30 -4.60
N GLN A 23 9.59 -18.50 -4.15
CA GLN A 23 8.62 -19.56 -4.13
C GLN A 23 7.50 -19.01 -3.25
N ALA A 24 6.41 -18.60 -3.90
CA ALA A 24 5.16 -18.30 -3.26
C ALA A 24 4.88 -19.49 -2.34
N GLY A 25 5.02 -19.31 -1.04
CA GLY A 25 4.58 -20.32 -0.09
C GLY A 25 3.11 -20.56 -0.38
N GLU A 26 2.72 -21.83 -0.56
CA GLU A 26 1.34 -22.21 -0.85
C GLU A 26 0.39 -21.38 0.02
N GLN A 27 -0.54 -20.65 -0.62
CA GLN A 27 -1.65 -20.02 0.07
C GLN A 27 -2.38 -21.15 0.82
N PRO A 28 -2.50 -21.09 2.16
CA PRO A 28 -3.16 -22.14 2.92
C PRO A 28 -4.59 -22.26 2.40
N LYS A 29 -5.06 -23.51 2.27
CA LYS A 29 -6.41 -23.76 1.75
C LYS A 29 -7.42 -23.04 2.64
N PRO A 30 -8.59 -22.63 2.11
CA PRO A 30 -9.60 -21.90 2.90
C PRO A 30 -10.05 -22.61 4.20
N TRP A 31 -9.84 -23.92 4.28
CA TRP A 31 -10.16 -24.77 5.43
C TRP A 31 -8.95 -25.15 6.30
N GLU A 32 -7.73 -24.72 5.96
CA GLU A 32 -6.55 -24.93 6.80
C GLU A 32 -6.47 -23.86 7.89
N LYS A 33 -6.39 -24.30 9.14
CA LYS A 33 -6.27 -23.42 10.30
C LYS A 33 -4.90 -22.75 10.30
N ILE A 34 -4.86 -21.44 10.08
CA ILE A 34 -3.63 -20.66 10.14
C ILE A 34 -3.23 -20.48 11.60
N VAL A 35 -2.17 -21.14 12.04
CA VAL A 35 -1.56 -20.89 13.37
C VAL A 35 -0.75 -19.61 13.31
N LEU A 36 -1.17 -18.59 14.03
CA LEU A 36 -0.48 -17.30 14.07
C LEU A 36 0.74 -17.37 15.02
N PRO A 37 1.78 -16.55 14.80
CA PRO A 37 2.84 -16.37 15.78
C PRO A 37 2.29 -15.75 17.07
N ASN A 38 2.96 -15.99 18.20
CA ASN A 38 2.55 -15.40 19.46
C ASN A 38 3.02 -13.94 19.56
N VAL A 39 2.17 -13.09 20.13
CA VAL A 39 2.46 -11.67 20.36
C VAL A 39 2.94 -11.48 21.80
N SER A 40 3.93 -10.63 22.01
CA SER A 40 4.42 -10.27 23.34
C SER A 40 3.62 -9.12 23.95
N ASP A 41 3.80 -8.85 25.24
CA ASP A 41 3.22 -7.67 25.91
C ASP A 41 3.71 -6.35 25.35
N TYR A 42 4.85 -6.38 24.66
CA TYR A 42 5.44 -5.25 23.96
C TYR A 42 4.85 -5.06 22.55
N GLY A 43 4.00 -5.97 22.08
CA GLY A 43 3.27 -5.87 20.81
C GLY A 43 3.97 -6.47 19.60
N GLY A 44 5.27 -6.74 19.69
CA GLY A 44 5.99 -7.49 18.66
C GLY A 44 5.80 -9.01 18.81
N ILE A 45 6.16 -9.76 17.78
CA ILE A 45 6.18 -11.23 17.84
C ILE A 45 7.25 -11.68 18.84
N GLY A 46 6.84 -12.52 19.80
CA GLY A 46 7.68 -12.90 20.93
C GLY A 46 7.04 -13.95 21.84
N ALA A 47 7.62 -14.14 23.02
CA ALA A 47 7.09 -14.97 24.09
C ALA A 47 6.10 -14.16 24.94
N VAL A 48 6.30 -14.06 26.26
CA VAL A 48 5.44 -13.22 27.12
C VAL A 48 5.93 -11.78 27.03
N GLN A 49 7.11 -11.48 27.58
CA GLN A 49 7.76 -10.18 27.47
C GLN A 49 8.98 -10.17 26.53
N THR A 50 9.63 -11.32 26.38
CA THR A 50 10.89 -11.45 25.65
C THR A 50 10.63 -11.66 24.15
N PRO A 51 11.52 -11.16 23.29
CA PRO A 51 11.43 -11.41 21.86
C PRO A 51 11.80 -12.87 21.55
N THR A 52 11.27 -13.36 20.43
CA THR A 52 11.75 -14.59 19.78
C THR A 52 12.30 -14.22 18.41
N ALA A 53 13.03 -15.13 17.78
CA ALA A 53 13.47 -14.94 16.40
C ALA A 53 12.35 -15.14 15.37
N ARG A 54 11.10 -15.42 15.80
CA ARG A 54 9.95 -15.65 14.92
C ARG A 54 9.39 -14.33 14.38
N PHE A 55 8.72 -14.41 13.23
CA PHE A 55 8.10 -13.29 12.54
C PHE A 55 6.71 -13.66 12.03
N GLY A 56 5.92 -12.63 11.68
CA GLY A 56 4.66 -12.80 10.98
C GLY A 56 4.84 -13.19 9.51
N LYS A 57 3.71 -13.43 8.83
CA LYS A 57 3.68 -13.49 7.36
C LYS A 57 3.93 -12.09 6.80
N ASP A 58 4.52 -12.01 5.61
CA ASP A 58 4.71 -10.72 4.93
C ASP A 58 3.37 -9.96 4.81
N GLY A 59 3.36 -8.66 5.11
CA GLY A 59 2.12 -7.86 5.10
C GLY A 59 1.17 -8.11 6.28
N GLN A 60 1.52 -9.00 7.23
CA GLN A 60 0.72 -9.19 8.44
C GLN A 60 0.76 -7.93 9.31
N PHE A 61 -0.42 -7.37 9.52
CA PHE A 61 -0.67 -6.28 10.45
C PHE A 61 -1.32 -6.82 11.72
N LEU A 62 -0.95 -6.26 12.87
CA LEU A 62 -1.61 -6.54 14.12
C LEU A 62 -1.84 -5.26 14.93
N ALA A 63 -2.90 -5.26 15.72
CA ALA A 63 -3.19 -4.24 16.72
C ALA A 63 -3.66 -4.89 18.01
N GLY A 64 -3.29 -4.34 19.16
CA GLY A 64 -3.64 -4.97 20.43
C GLY A 64 -3.44 -4.13 21.67
N ILE A 65 -3.86 -4.72 22.78
CA ILE A 65 -3.78 -4.14 24.13
C ILE A 65 -3.21 -5.21 25.06
N SER A 66 -2.21 -4.86 25.86
CA SER A 66 -1.70 -5.68 26.97
C SER A 66 -1.81 -4.90 28.28
N ILE A 67 -2.25 -5.58 29.33
CA ILE A 67 -2.44 -5.04 30.67
C ILE A 67 -1.66 -5.91 31.65
N VAL A 68 -0.67 -5.33 32.30
CA VAL A 68 0.11 -5.96 33.37
C VAL A 68 0.65 -4.89 34.30
N SER A 69 0.09 -4.80 35.52
CA SER A 69 0.36 -3.69 36.46
C SER A 69 1.85 -3.43 36.68
N PRO A 70 2.34 -2.17 36.58
CA PRO A 70 1.61 -0.91 36.37
C PRO A 70 1.49 -0.48 34.90
N TYR A 71 1.71 -1.40 33.95
CA TYR A 71 1.82 -1.13 32.52
C TYR A 71 0.55 -1.46 31.74
N HIS A 72 0.04 -0.45 31.05
CA HIS A 72 -1.03 -0.59 30.06
C HIS A 72 -0.46 -0.22 28.69
N ARG A 73 -0.35 -1.21 27.80
CA ARG A 73 0.29 -1.06 26.49
C ARG A 73 -0.74 -1.18 25.38
N TYR A 74 -0.69 -0.25 24.45
CA TYR A 74 -1.46 -0.24 23.21
C TYR A 74 -0.47 -0.28 22.06
N PHE A 75 -0.61 -1.20 21.14
CA PHE A 75 0.39 -1.39 20.09
C PHE A 75 -0.24 -1.68 18.73
N ILE A 76 0.47 -1.28 17.70
CA ILE A 76 0.29 -1.75 16.35
C ILE A 76 1.63 -2.30 15.86
N ASN A 77 1.59 -3.34 15.05
CA ASN A 77 2.78 -3.92 14.48
C ASN A 77 2.52 -4.33 13.02
N LEU A 78 3.55 -4.21 12.22
CA LEU A 78 3.53 -4.53 10.80
C LEU A 78 4.77 -5.36 10.46
N GLN A 79 4.53 -6.54 9.90
CA GLN A 79 5.55 -7.30 9.17
C GLN A 79 5.78 -6.61 7.81
N ALA A 80 6.54 -5.51 7.85
CA ALA A 80 6.71 -4.59 6.73
C ALA A 80 7.41 -5.22 5.53
N LEU A 81 8.35 -6.14 5.78
CA LEU A 81 9.03 -6.97 4.78
C LEU A 81 9.16 -8.39 5.33
N PRO A 82 9.47 -9.41 4.50
CA PRO A 82 9.67 -10.78 4.99
C PRO A 82 10.81 -10.93 6.02
N TRP A 83 11.65 -9.91 6.20
CA TRP A 83 12.76 -9.90 7.15
C TRP A 83 12.71 -8.72 8.14
N LEU A 84 11.72 -7.82 8.03
CA LEU A 84 11.61 -6.62 8.84
C LEU A 84 10.24 -6.52 9.51
N GLU A 85 10.24 -6.48 10.83
CA GLU A 85 9.07 -6.25 11.67
C GLU A 85 9.22 -4.90 12.38
N GLY A 86 8.17 -4.08 12.37
CA GLY A 86 8.10 -2.82 13.09
C GLY A 86 6.92 -2.77 14.04
N THR A 87 7.15 -2.32 15.28
CA THR A 87 6.10 -2.13 16.28
C THR A 87 6.06 -0.67 16.70
N PHE A 88 4.88 -0.07 16.68
CA PHE A 88 4.63 1.16 17.42
C PHE A 88 3.85 0.82 18.68
N ARG A 89 4.33 1.29 19.83
CA ARG A 89 3.71 1.02 21.13
C ARG A 89 3.60 2.30 21.92
N TYR A 90 2.43 2.46 22.52
CA TYR A 90 2.13 3.43 23.55
C TYR A 90 2.04 2.73 24.91
N THR A 91 2.83 3.17 25.88
CA THR A 91 2.87 2.62 27.24
C THR A 91 2.36 3.66 28.22
N ARG A 92 1.28 3.35 28.94
CA ARG A 92 0.80 4.10 30.10
C ARG A 92 1.34 3.43 31.37
N ILE A 93 1.94 4.23 32.25
CA ILE A 93 2.52 3.81 33.53
C ILE A 93 1.62 4.33 34.65
N THR A 94 0.76 3.46 35.18
CA THR A 94 -0.40 3.88 35.99
C THR A 94 -0.06 4.38 37.38
N ASP A 95 1.17 4.20 37.84
CA ASP A 95 1.63 4.59 39.17
C ASP A 95 2.62 5.77 39.14
N ARG A 96 2.80 6.41 37.98
CA ARG A 96 3.69 7.53 37.77
C ARG A 96 2.91 8.72 37.24
N ALA A 97 3.06 9.88 37.86
CA ALA A 97 2.45 11.12 37.36
C ALA A 97 3.06 11.54 36.03
N TYR A 98 2.27 12.18 35.16
CA TYR A 98 2.72 12.64 33.84
C TYR A 98 3.91 13.59 33.91
N SER A 99 3.87 14.56 34.82
CA SER A 99 4.95 15.50 35.08
C SER A 99 5.19 15.64 36.59
N PRO A 100 6.44 15.85 37.02
CA PRO A 100 6.74 16.21 38.40
C PRO A 100 6.46 17.69 38.73
N VAL A 101 5.98 18.48 37.77
CA VAL A 101 5.68 19.91 37.94
C VAL A 101 4.22 20.09 38.34
N ASP A 102 3.98 20.62 39.54
CA ASP A 102 2.63 20.95 40.02
C ASP A 102 1.90 21.90 39.06
N GLY A 103 0.67 21.56 38.68
CA GLY A 103 -0.16 22.33 37.75
C GLY A 103 0.04 21.99 36.28
N PHE A 104 0.93 21.05 35.94
CA PHE A 104 1.17 20.60 34.56
C PHE A 104 0.65 19.17 34.36
N ALA A 105 -0.44 19.03 33.59
CA ALA A 105 -1.10 17.75 33.31
C ALA A 105 -1.46 16.94 34.59
N ASP A 106 -1.90 17.65 35.64
CA ASP A 106 -2.26 17.07 36.93
C ASP A 106 -3.32 15.96 36.79
N GLY A 107 -3.11 14.85 37.52
CA GLY A 107 -4.03 13.71 37.51
C GLY A 107 -3.91 12.78 36.27
N GLN A 108 -3.00 13.06 35.35
CA GLN A 108 -2.66 12.14 34.26
C GLN A 108 -1.52 11.20 34.66
N ASP A 109 -1.61 9.95 34.20
CA ASP A 109 -0.53 8.97 34.29
C ASP A 109 0.57 9.28 33.27
N TYR A 110 1.80 8.85 33.56
CA TYR A 110 2.94 8.95 32.66
C TYR A 110 2.73 8.09 31.42
N LYS A 111 3.19 8.63 30.29
CA LYS A 111 2.94 8.07 28.97
C LYS A 111 4.23 8.08 28.17
N ASP A 112 4.60 6.93 27.64
CA ASP A 112 5.74 6.77 26.76
C ASP A 112 5.29 6.25 25.39
N ARG A 113 5.94 6.74 24.33
CA ARG A 113 5.72 6.28 22.96
C ARG A 113 7.02 5.71 22.46
N SER A 114 6.95 4.54 21.86
CA SER A 114 8.14 3.78 21.45
C SER A 114 7.93 3.16 20.08
N VAL A 115 9.01 3.13 19.31
CA VAL A 115 9.11 2.40 18.05
C VAL A 115 10.14 1.30 18.21
N ASP A 116 9.75 0.06 17.93
CA ASP A 116 10.64 -1.09 17.94
C ASP A 116 10.86 -1.58 16.49
N LEU A 117 12.07 -2.08 16.21
CA LEU A 117 12.40 -2.75 14.96
C LEU A 117 13.02 -4.12 15.26
N LYS A 118 12.63 -5.15 14.51
CA LYS A 118 13.25 -6.47 14.56
C LYS A 118 13.60 -6.92 13.14
N VAL A 119 14.85 -7.34 12.97
CA VAL A 119 15.44 -7.72 11.69
C VAL A 119 15.83 -9.20 11.73
N ARG A 120 15.34 -9.97 10.77
CA ARG A 120 15.72 -11.37 10.59
C ARG A 120 17.10 -11.44 9.93
N LEU A 121 18.02 -12.17 10.55
CA LEU A 121 19.38 -12.39 10.03
C LEU A 121 19.50 -13.73 9.30
N SER A 122 18.82 -14.77 9.77
CA SER A 122 18.75 -16.08 9.11
C SER A 122 17.41 -16.74 9.34
N ARG A 123 16.96 -17.56 8.38
CA ARG A 123 15.81 -18.46 8.56
C ARG A 123 16.26 -19.75 9.24
N GLU A 124 15.33 -20.40 9.94
CA GLU A 124 15.54 -21.75 10.44
C GLU A 124 15.59 -22.74 9.27
N ASP A 125 16.49 -23.72 9.37
CA ASP A 125 16.49 -24.94 8.56
C ASP A 125 16.56 -26.17 9.49
N GLU A 126 16.95 -27.35 9.00
CA GLU A 126 17.06 -28.55 9.84
C GLU A 126 18.16 -28.43 10.92
N ALA A 127 19.32 -27.83 10.61
CA ALA A 127 20.51 -27.78 11.48
C ALA A 127 20.75 -26.40 12.13
N TRP A 128 20.20 -25.33 11.56
CA TRP A 128 20.44 -23.95 11.92
C TRP A 128 19.17 -23.30 12.50
N PRO A 129 19.27 -22.51 13.59
CA PRO A 129 18.13 -21.79 14.13
C PRO A 129 17.79 -20.53 13.30
N GLU A 130 16.55 -20.06 13.45
CA GLU A 130 16.19 -18.71 13.00
C GLU A 130 16.89 -17.70 13.92
N ILE A 131 17.49 -16.65 13.35
CA ILE A 131 18.22 -15.64 14.12
C ILE A 131 17.66 -14.26 13.81
N ALA A 132 17.47 -13.45 14.84
CA ALA A 132 17.06 -12.07 14.72
C ALA A 132 17.88 -11.15 15.63
N VAL A 133 18.00 -9.90 15.19
CA VAL A 133 18.43 -8.77 16.02
C VAL A 133 17.27 -7.81 16.15
N GLY A 134 17.11 -7.17 17.30
CA GLY A 134 16.10 -6.15 17.44
C GLY A 134 16.46 -5.04 18.39
N PHE A 135 15.70 -3.97 18.24
CA PHE A 135 15.85 -2.72 18.94
C PHE A 135 14.47 -2.33 19.46
N ARG A 136 14.38 -2.08 20.76
CA ARG A 136 13.19 -1.63 21.44
C ARG A 136 13.37 -0.16 21.78
N ASP A 137 12.32 0.65 21.55
CA ASP A 137 12.31 2.07 21.86
C ASP A 137 13.46 2.85 21.17
N LEU A 138 13.58 2.66 19.85
CA LEU A 138 14.53 3.40 18.98
C LEU A 138 14.20 4.89 18.85
N GLY A 139 12.92 5.22 18.98
CA GLY A 139 12.41 6.59 18.96
C GLY A 139 11.33 6.74 20.01
N GLY A 140 11.46 7.76 20.86
CA GLY A 140 10.67 7.91 22.07
C GLY A 140 11.43 8.66 23.16
N THR A 141 11.13 8.36 24.42
CA THR A 141 11.89 8.88 25.58
C THR A 141 13.07 7.99 25.96
N GLY A 142 13.16 6.77 25.41
CA GLY A 142 14.26 5.82 25.68
C GLY A 142 14.10 5.05 26.99
N LEU A 143 12.98 5.19 27.69
CA LEU A 143 12.72 4.57 28.99
C LEU A 143 12.78 3.04 28.94
N PHE A 144 12.36 2.43 27.83
CA PHE A 144 12.41 0.98 27.62
C PHE A 144 13.47 0.58 26.60
N GLY A 145 14.43 1.48 26.33
CA GLY A 145 15.49 1.29 25.33
C GLY A 145 16.30 0.02 25.58
N ALA A 146 16.24 -0.92 24.63
CA ALA A 146 16.97 -2.18 24.70
C ALA A 146 17.35 -2.68 23.31
N GLU A 147 18.46 -3.41 23.24
CA GLU A 147 18.86 -4.16 22.05
C GLU A 147 18.98 -5.64 22.39
N TYR A 148 18.77 -6.51 21.41
CA TYR A 148 18.88 -7.95 21.63
C TYR A 148 19.30 -8.72 20.39
N PHE A 149 19.94 -9.87 20.65
CA PHE A 149 20.08 -10.97 19.71
C PHE A 149 19.29 -12.16 20.21
N VAL A 150 18.58 -12.86 19.32
CA VAL A 150 17.79 -14.03 19.69
C VAL A 150 17.87 -15.09 18.60
N ALA A 151 17.93 -16.34 19.03
CA ALA A 151 17.82 -17.51 18.18
C ALA A 151 16.60 -18.34 18.58
N SER A 152 15.86 -18.88 17.61
CA SER A 152 14.71 -19.75 17.83
C SER A 152 14.81 -21.03 17.00
N LYS A 153 14.39 -22.16 17.59
CA LYS A 153 14.37 -23.48 16.97
C LYS A 153 13.07 -24.20 17.30
N ARG A 154 12.42 -24.76 16.28
CA ARG A 154 11.23 -25.60 16.43
C ARG A 154 11.62 -27.06 16.46
N VAL A 155 11.12 -27.78 17.45
CA VAL A 155 11.33 -29.22 17.63
C VAL A 155 9.97 -29.86 17.92
N GLY A 156 9.34 -30.40 16.88
CA GLY A 156 7.93 -30.83 16.96
C GLY A 156 7.01 -29.67 17.32
N ASP A 157 6.17 -29.87 18.32
CA ASP A 157 5.22 -28.85 18.83
C ASP A 157 5.87 -27.84 19.79
N PHE A 158 7.17 -27.98 20.07
CA PHE A 158 7.93 -27.06 20.90
C PHE A 158 8.64 -25.99 20.06
N ASP A 159 8.59 -24.74 20.50
CA ASP A 159 9.40 -23.64 19.97
C ASP A 159 10.28 -23.10 21.10
N ILE A 160 11.59 -23.23 20.94
CA ILE A 160 12.61 -22.90 21.95
C ILE A 160 13.35 -21.67 21.46
N SER A 161 13.49 -20.66 22.32
CA SER A 161 14.22 -19.43 22.03
C SER A 161 15.22 -19.10 23.12
N GLY A 162 16.36 -18.53 22.73
CA GLY A 162 17.40 -18.06 23.64
C GLY A 162 18.11 -16.85 23.07
N GLY A 163 18.49 -15.90 23.92
CA GLY A 163 19.04 -14.63 23.47
C GLY A 163 19.85 -13.86 24.52
N LEU A 164 20.45 -12.78 24.02
CA LEU A 164 21.26 -11.83 24.76
C LEU A 164 20.57 -10.46 24.71
N GLY A 165 20.30 -9.88 25.87
CA GLY A 165 19.67 -8.57 26.02
C GLY A 165 20.64 -7.53 26.56
N PHE A 166 20.51 -6.31 26.05
CA PHE A 166 21.25 -5.11 26.44
C PHE A 166 20.26 -4.04 26.93
N GLY A 167 20.76 -3.01 27.63
CA GLY A 167 19.93 -1.90 28.08
C GLY A 167 18.85 -2.34 29.09
N ALA A 168 17.58 -1.98 28.86
CA ALA A 168 16.48 -2.37 29.75
C ALA A 168 16.27 -3.90 29.83
N MET A 169 16.76 -4.65 28.84
CA MET A 169 16.80 -6.12 28.85
C MET A 169 18.13 -6.68 29.36
N GLY A 170 19.08 -5.85 29.82
CA GLY A 170 20.40 -6.27 30.29
C GLY A 170 20.55 -6.25 31.82
N THR A 171 19.50 -5.89 32.57
CA THR A 171 19.61 -5.45 33.97
C THR A 171 20.00 -6.56 34.95
N ARG A 172 19.75 -7.84 34.64
CA ARG A 172 20.28 -8.99 35.42
C ARG A 172 21.79 -9.17 35.30
N ALA A 173 22.44 -8.56 34.30
CA ALA A 173 23.89 -8.47 34.17
C ALA A 173 24.63 -9.81 34.37
N HIS A 174 24.20 -10.86 33.66
CA HIS A 174 24.85 -12.18 33.74
C HIS A 174 26.28 -12.16 33.21
N LEU A 175 26.59 -11.28 32.25
CA LEU A 175 27.89 -11.18 31.59
C LEU A 175 28.30 -9.71 31.40
N ASP A 176 29.61 -9.45 31.52
CA ASP A 176 30.19 -8.17 31.09
C ASP A 176 30.21 -8.06 29.57
N ASN A 177 30.22 -6.84 29.05
CA ASN A 177 30.26 -6.61 27.60
C ASN A 177 31.67 -6.94 27.06
N PRO A 178 31.84 -7.94 26.19
CA PRO A 178 33.17 -8.34 25.71
C PRO A 178 33.85 -7.25 24.88
N LEU A 179 33.08 -6.32 24.29
CA LEU A 179 33.63 -5.19 23.54
C LEU A 179 34.25 -4.12 24.44
N GLY A 180 33.93 -4.15 25.74
CA GLY A 180 34.52 -3.30 26.77
C GLY A 180 36.04 -3.45 26.87
N VAL A 181 36.55 -4.66 26.62
CA VAL A 181 38.00 -4.96 26.59
C VAL A 181 38.75 -4.10 25.57
N PHE A 182 38.09 -3.73 24.47
CA PHE A 182 38.69 -2.95 23.39
C PHE A 182 38.29 -1.47 23.45
N PHE A 183 37.09 -1.16 23.96
CA PHE A 183 36.58 0.19 24.04
C PHE A 183 35.70 0.39 25.28
N ASP A 184 36.19 1.18 26.24
CA ASP A 184 35.53 1.49 27.53
C ASP A 184 34.08 1.99 27.39
N ARG A 185 33.71 2.55 26.23
CA ARG A 185 32.35 3.02 25.94
C ARG A 185 31.29 1.90 26.02
N PHE A 186 31.69 0.64 25.91
CA PHE A 186 30.78 -0.51 25.95
C PHE A 186 30.59 -1.08 27.37
N ASP A 187 31.44 -0.71 28.34
CA ASP A 187 31.35 -1.20 29.72
C ASP A 187 30.14 -0.64 30.45
N ASN A 188 29.84 0.63 30.20
CA ASN A 188 28.75 1.35 30.84
C ASN A 188 27.85 1.96 29.79
N ARG A 189 26.53 1.97 30.05
CA ARG A 189 25.59 2.66 29.17
C ARG A 189 25.79 4.17 29.30
N VAL A 190 26.45 4.79 28.33
CA VAL A 190 26.65 6.24 28.27
C VAL A 190 25.68 6.84 27.24
N GLY A 191 24.57 7.42 27.70
CA GLY A 191 23.66 8.23 26.87
C GLY A 191 22.30 7.61 26.54
N GLY A 192 21.26 8.43 26.61
CA GLY A 192 19.96 8.29 25.94
C GLY A 192 19.87 9.32 24.80
N ALA A 193 18.73 9.46 24.15
CA ALA A 193 18.55 10.58 23.22
C ALA A 193 18.75 11.92 23.97
N ASP A 194 19.54 12.85 23.41
CA ASP A 194 19.82 14.17 24.03
C ASP A 194 18.54 15.02 24.24
N ALA A 195 17.42 14.63 23.62
CA ALA A 195 16.09 15.21 23.79
C ALA A 195 14.99 14.14 23.64
N PRO A 196 13.83 14.28 24.33
CA PRO A 196 12.64 13.47 24.09
C PRO A 196 12.28 13.44 22.59
N GLY A 197 12.05 12.25 22.05
CA GLY A 197 11.78 12.07 20.62
C GLY A 197 13.02 12.03 19.72
N GLY A 198 14.24 12.01 20.24
CA GLY A 198 15.47 11.77 19.46
C GLY A 198 15.69 10.30 19.05
N VAL A 199 16.86 9.99 18.46
CA VAL A 199 17.35 8.62 18.24
C VAL A 199 18.64 8.47 19.04
N GLY A 200 18.73 7.46 19.91
CA GLY A 200 19.91 7.23 20.75
C GLY A 200 21.15 6.83 19.94
N THR A 201 22.35 7.01 20.53
CA THR A 201 23.64 6.67 19.88
C THR A 201 24.39 5.52 20.58
N ALA A 202 23.91 5.05 21.72
CA ALA A 202 24.60 4.10 22.62
C ALA A 202 24.10 2.64 22.52
N PHE A 203 23.96 2.12 21.30
CA PHE A 203 23.47 0.76 21.06
C PHE A 203 24.47 -0.32 21.52
N PHE A 204 23.96 -1.42 22.09
CA PHE A 204 24.75 -2.59 22.52
C PHE A 204 25.84 -2.26 23.56
N THR A 205 25.57 -1.28 24.44
CA THR A 205 26.46 -0.88 25.53
C THR A 205 25.92 -1.34 26.89
N GLY A 206 26.81 -1.49 27.87
CA GLY A 206 26.50 -1.95 29.21
C GLY A 206 26.43 -3.48 29.35
N PRO A 207 26.07 -3.97 30.55
CA PRO A 207 26.01 -5.39 30.86
C PRO A 207 25.01 -6.17 30.01
N ILE A 208 25.28 -7.47 29.84
CA ILE A 208 24.47 -8.40 29.05
C ILE A 208 23.70 -9.32 29.98
N ALA A 209 22.42 -9.52 29.69
CA ALA A 209 21.61 -10.55 30.35
C ALA A 209 21.16 -11.64 29.36
N LEU A 210 21.13 -12.87 29.84
CA LEU A 210 20.58 -14.01 29.13
C LEU A 210 19.06 -14.05 29.30
N PHE A 211 18.34 -14.34 28.22
CA PHE A 211 16.91 -14.66 28.26
C PHE A 211 16.59 -15.88 27.40
N GLY A 212 15.42 -16.46 27.62
CA GLY A 212 14.94 -17.54 26.79
C GLY A 212 13.50 -17.93 27.11
N SER A 213 12.90 -18.68 26.20
CA SER A 213 11.53 -19.17 26.35
C SER A 213 11.37 -20.54 25.73
N VAL A 214 10.48 -21.34 26.30
CA VAL A 214 9.96 -22.56 25.68
C VAL A 214 8.46 -22.38 25.52
N SER A 215 7.97 -22.56 24.30
CA SER A 215 6.53 -22.63 24.05
C SER A 215 6.14 -24.00 23.53
N TYR A 216 4.94 -24.45 23.90
CA TYR A 216 4.35 -25.71 23.48
C TYR A 216 2.98 -25.43 22.88
N LEU A 217 2.77 -25.86 21.63
CA LEU A 217 1.49 -25.73 20.94
C LEU A 217 0.68 -27.03 21.10
N TRP A 218 -0.35 -26.98 21.94
CA TRP A 218 -1.34 -28.05 22.01
C TRP A 218 -2.42 -27.81 20.96
N GLN A 219 -2.33 -28.55 19.86
CA GLN A 219 -3.32 -28.53 18.78
C GLN A 219 -4.55 -29.37 19.15
N ASP A 220 -5.72 -28.97 18.63
CA ASP A 220 -6.98 -29.70 18.74
C ASP A 220 -7.34 -30.09 20.19
N VAL A 221 -7.31 -29.11 21.10
CA VAL A 221 -7.62 -29.34 22.51
C VAL A 221 -9.04 -29.91 22.65
N PRO A 222 -9.23 -31.13 23.20
CA PRO A 222 -10.49 -31.88 23.12
C PRO A 222 -11.73 -31.17 23.67
N LEU A 223 -11.56 -30.21 24.59
CA LEU A 223 -12.66 -29.46 25.21
C LEU A 223 -12.99 -28.15 24.48
N LEU A 224 -12.06 -27.62 23.68
CA LEU A 224 -12.20 -26.34 22.99
C LEU A 224 -12.35 -26.50 21.48
N GLY A 225 -11.91 -27.63 20.91
CA GLY A 225 -11.78 -27.80 19.46
C GLY A 225 -10.75 -26.83 18.86
N ASP A 226 -9.83 -26.32 19.69
CA ASP A 226 -8.97 -25.18 19.38
C ASP A 226 -7.53 -25.37 19.84
N ASP A 227 -6.64 -24.48 19.40
CA ASP A 227 -5.22 -24.55 19.71
C ASP A 227 -4.91 -23.70 20.94
N LEU A 228 -4.13 -24.25 21.87
CA LEU A 228 -3.61 -23.53 23.02
C LEU A 228 -2.08 -23.54 22.99
N ARG A 229 -1.48 -22.37 23.18
CA ARG A 229 -0.02 -22.25 23.34
C ARG A 229 0.31 -21.98 24.80
N PHE A 230 1.15 -22.82 25.38
CA PHE A 230 1.71 -22.62 26.71
C PHE A 230 3.12 -22.06 26.56
N ILE A 231 3.50 -21.11 27.40
CA ILE A 231 4.78 -20.42 27.32
C ILE A 231 5.39 -20.35 28.72
N VAL A 232 6.66 -20.75 28.82
CA VAL A 232 7.52 -20.49 29.98
C VAL A 232 8.68 -19.63 29.51
N GLU A 233 8.93 -18.52 30.19
CA GLU A 233 9.92 -17.52 29.80
C GLU A 233 10.82 -17.18 30.99
N TYR A 234 12.13 -17.07 30.75
CA TYR A 234 13.10 -16.50 31.69
C TYR A 234 13.33 -15.02 31.36
N ASP A 235 12.90 -14.16 32.26
CA ASP A 235 12.91 -12.70 32.11
C ASP A 235 14.31 -12.14 32.40
N PRO A 236 14.96 -11.45 31.46
CA PRO A 236 16.28 -10.87 31.70
C PRO A 236 16.24 -9.59 32.54
N ASN A 237 15.06 -9.02 32.81
CA ASN A 237 14.90 -7.81 33.61
C ASN A 237 14.80 -8.16 35.11
N ASN A 238 15.56 -7.46 35.96
CA ASN A 238 15.43 -7.49 37.42
C ASN A 238 14.70 -6.27 38.01
N TYR A 239 14.31 -5.31 37.17
CA TYR A 239 13.49 -4.14 37.49
C TYR A 239 14.10 -3.14 38.50
N VAL A 240 15.40 -3.24 38.82
CA VAL A 240 16.09 -2.37 39.80
C VAL A 240 16.14 -0.88 39.40
N ASN A 241 15.94 -0.57 38.12
CA ASN A 241 15.88 0.81 37.58
C ASN A 241 14.67 0.97 36.65
N ASP A 242 13.55 0.36 37.02
CA ASP A 242 12.36 0.36 36.19
C ASP A 242 11.72 1.77 36.10
N PRO A 243 11.10 2.15 34.95
CA PRO A 243 10.45 3.44 34.80
C PRO A 243 9.23 3.69 35.71
N ALA A 244 8.67 2.64 36.31
CA ALA A 244 7.59 2.75 37.29
C ALA A 244 8.06 3.42 38.60
N THR A 245 7.13 4.01 39.35
CA THR A 245 7.44 4.63 40.65
C THR A 245 7.40 3.61 41.78
N SER A 246 6.59 2.56 41.63
CA SER A 246 6.57 1.42 42.54
C SER A 246 7.81 0.57 42.37
N ASP A 247 8.32 0.06 43.50
CA ASP A 247 9.42 -0.89 43.51
C ASP A 247 8.90 -2.25 43.01
N LEU A 248 9.31 -2.62 41.79
CA LEU A 248 8.92 -3.88 41.16
C LEU A 248 9.93 -4.96 41.54
N ASP A 249 9.70 -5.69 42.62
CA ASP A 249 10.56 -6.81 43.05
C ASP A 249 10.09 -8.16 42.47
N PRO A 250 10.77 -8.72 41.44
CA PRO A 250 10.38 -10.00 40.84
C PRO A 250 10.73 -11.18 41.76
N LYS A 251 9.71 -11.80 42.37
CA LYS A 251 9.88 -12.99 43.24
C LYS A 251 10.41 -14.22 42.51
N LEU A 252 10.16 -14.29 41.21
CA LEU A 252 10.61 -15.36 40.34
C LEU A 252 11.04 -14.75 39.01
N PRO A 253 12.20 -15.13 38.46
CA PRO A 253 12.66 -14.66 37.16
C PRO A 253 11.97 -15.40 35.99
N LEU A 254 10.84 -16.07 36.25
CA LEU A 254 10.09 -16.83 35.26
C LEU A 254 8.69 -16.24 35.08
N ASN A 255 8.29 -16.11 33.83
CA ASN A 255 6.95 -15.72 33.40
C ASN A 255 6.25 -16.94 32.78
N PHE A 256 4.95 -17.07 33.01
CA PHE A 256 4.11 -18.13 32.50
C PHE A 256 2.95 -17.55 31.71
N GLY A 257 2.74 -18.00 30.48
CA GLY A 257 1.69 -17.52 29.60
C GLY A 257 0.88 -18.64 28.97
N ILE A 258 -0.38 -18.37 28.72
CA ILE A 258 -1.25 -19.15 27.84
C ILE A 258 -1.80 -18.25 26.75
N THR A 259 -1.87 -18.75 25.52
CA THR A 259 -2.47 -18.05 24.38
C THR A 259 -3.48 -18.93 23.69
N TRP A 260 -4.66 -18.37 23.41
CA TRP A 260 -5.76 -19.00 22.72
C TRP A 260 -6.09 -18.20 21.46
N GLN A 261 -6.24 -18.91 20.34
CA GLN A 261 -6.55 -18.33 19.03
C GLN A 261 -7.86 -18.94 18.50
N PRO A 262 -9.03 -18.36 18.83
CA PRO A 262 -10.32 -18.90 18.37
C PRO A 262 -10.64 -18.61 16.90
N ALA A 263 -9.92 -17.68 16.27
CA ALA A 263 -10.07 -17.41 14.84
C ALA A 263 -8.75 -16.93 14.22
N SER A 264 -8.65 -16.94 12.90
CA SER A 264 -7.47 -16.49 12.15
C SER A 264 -7.14 -14.99 12.30
N TRP A 265 -8.00 -14.21 12.96
CA TRP A 265 -7.86 -12.77 13.13
C TRP A 265 -7.78 -12.31 14.60
N VAL A 266 -7.82 -13.22 15.60
CA VAL A 266 -7.79 -12.82 17.02
C VAL A 266 -7.01 -13.79 17.91
N GLN A 267 -6.25 -13.23 18.85
CA GLN A 267 -5.62 -13.95 19.95
C GLN A 267 -5.96 -13.33 21.31
N PHE A 268 -6.20 -14.20 22.28
CA PHE A 268 -6.28 -13.87 23.71
C PHE A 268 -5.10 -14.50 24.44
N ALA A 269 -4.47 -13.76 25.34
CA ALA A 269 -3.46 -14.31 26.23
C ALA A 269 -3.68 -13.88 27.67
N ALA A 270 -3.29 -14.77 28.58
CA ALA A 270 -3.27 -14.52 30.01
C ALA A 270 -2.04 -15.17 30.62
N GLY A 271 -1.58 -14.67 31.76
CA GLY A 271 -0.38 -15.22 32.38
C GLY A 271 -0.05 -14.62 33.74
N PHE A 272 1.07 -15.08 34.29
CA PHE A 272 1.69 -14.50 35.47
C PHE A 272 3.13 -14.10 35.14
N GLU A 273 3.46 -12.86 35.46
CA GLU A 273 4.79 -12.27 35.35
C GLU A 273 5.37 -11.95 36.72
N ARG A 274 6.69 -11.83 36.82
CA ARG A 274 7.40 -11.42 38.04
C ARG A 274 7.04 -12.30 39.26
N GLY A 275 6.61 -13.54 39.00
CA GLY A 275 6.14 -14.51 39.99
C GLY A 275 4.70 -14.33 40.49
N THR A 276 4.13 -13.12 40.52
CA THR A 276 2.80 -12.88 41.13
C THR A 276 1.87 -11.93 40.39
N THR A 277 2.33 -11.24 39.34
CA THR A 277 1.52 -10.23 38.66
C THR A 277 0.75 -10.85 37.50
N ALA A 278 -0.57 -10.72 37.48
CA ALA A 278 -1.37 -11.20 36.37
C ALA A 278 -1.19 -10.32 35.12
N MET A 279 -1.20 -10.96 33.95
CA MET A 279 -1.19 -10.33 32.64
C MET A 279 -2.42 -10.77 31.84
N ALA A 280 -2.99 -9.84 31.07
CA ALA A 280 -3.97 -10.14 30.03
C ALA A 280 -3.66 -9.36 28.75
N ARG A 281 -3.84 -9.99 27.60
CA ARG A 281 -3.62 -9.39 26.27
C ARG A 281 -4.68 -9.82 25.27
N VAL A 282 -5.08 -8.89 24.41
CA VAL A 282 -5.90 -9.13 23.21
C VAL A 282 -5.15 -8.60 22.00
N SER A 283 -5.16 -9.36 20.90
CA SER A 283 -4.50 -8.97 19.66
C SER A 283 -5.36 -9.34 18.45
N LEU A 284 -5.53 -8.39 17.54
CA LEU A 284 -6.27 -8.52 16.29
C LEU A 284 -5.28 -8.55 15.13
N PHE A 285 -5.55 -9.36 14.12
CA PHE A 285 -4.69 -9.56 12.96
C PHE A 285 -5.43 -9.24 11.66
N ALA A 286 -4.70 -8.66 10.71
CA ALA A 286 -5.12 -8.45 9.33
C ALA A 286 -3.97 -8.78 8.39
N ASP A 287 -4.28 -9.12 7.14
CA ASP A 287 -3.31 -9.34 6.08
C ASP A 287 -3.45 -8.21 5.06
N PHE A 288 -2.41 -7.39 4.91
CA PHE A 288 -2.43 -6.27 3.98
C PHE A 288 -2.32 -6.69 2.51
N HIS A 289 -1.98 -7.95 2.20
CA HIS A 289 -2.06 -8.44 0.82
C HIS A 289 -3.49 -8.80 0.43
N ASN A 290 -4.33 -9.21 1.39
CA ASN A 290 -5.70 -9.62 1.09
C ASN A 290 -6.68 -8.44 1.15
N GLY A 291 -7.07 -7.92 -0.03
CA GLY A 291 -8.09 -6.88 -0.20
C GLY A 291 -9.45 -7.40 -0.67
N PHE A 292 -9.69 -8.72 -0.65
CA PHE A 292 -10.93 -9.29 -1.18
C PHE A 292 -12.15 -8.81 -0.40
N ASN A 293 -13.08 -8.17 -1.11
CA ASN A 293 -14.35 -7.71 -0.57
C ASN A 293 -15.50 -8.38 -1.34
N PRO A 294 -16.12 -9.44 -0.80
CA PRO A 294 -17.22 -10.14 -1.48
C PRO A 294 -18.50 -9.30 -1.60
N LEU A 295 -18.58 -8.17 -0.89
CA LEU A 295 -19.73 -7.27 -0.91
C LEU A 295 -19.61 -6.16 -1.96
N LEU A 296 -18.45 -6.01 -2.60
CA LEU A 296 -18.21 -4.97 -3.60
C LEU A 296 -18.94 -5.31 -4.90
N ASP A 297 -19.98 -4.53 -5.21
CA ASP A 297 -20.68 -4.57 -6.49
C ASP A 297 -20.09 -3.51 -7.43
N LYS A 298 -19.47 -3.95 -8.52
CA LYS A 298 -18.89 -3.07 -9.56
C LYS A 298 -19.91 -2.63 -10.60
N GLY A 299 -21.16 -3.10 -10.52
CA GLY A 299 -22.18 -2.96 -11.55
C GLY A 299 -21.94 -3.89 -12.74
N VAL A 300 -22.96 -4.07 -13.57
CA VAL A 300 -22.87 -4.90 -14.77
C VAL A 300 -21.94 -4.24 -15.80
N PRO A 301 -20.95 -4.94 -16.37
CA PRO A 301 -20.15 -4.42 -17.47
C PRO A 301 -21.02 -4.12 -18.71
N PRO A 302 -20.71 -3.10 -19.52
CA PRO A 302 -21.44 -2.79 -20.75
C PRO A 302 -21.47 -4.00 -21.70
N GLU A 303 -22.55 -4.21 -22.46
CA GLU A 303 -22.58 -5.30 -23.45
C GLU A 303 -21.57 -5.09 -24.59
N VAL A 304 -21.07 -6.18 -25.17
CA VAL A 304 -20.18 -6.13 -26.34
C VAL A 304 -21.00 -6.32 -27.61
N ALA A 305 -20.90 -5.38 -28.55
CA ALA A 305 -21.55 -5.50 -29.86
C ALA A 305 -20.56 -5.95 -30.93
N ARG A 306 -20.84 -7.09 -31.55
CA ARG A 306 -20.03 -7.60 -32.66
C ARG A 306 -20.29 -6.84 -33.96
N ARG A 307 -19.25 -6.68 -34.76
CA ARG A 307 -19.45 -6.38 -36.20
C ARG A 307 -20.22 -7.55 -36.81
N GLY A 308 -21.41 -7.27 -37.32
CA GLY A 308 -22.28 -8.32 -37.85
C GLY A 308 -21.65 -9.08 -39.02
N ARG A 309 -21.85 -10.41 -39.03
CA ARG A 309 -21.86 -11.28 -40.22
C ARG A 309 -22.98 -10.89 -41.23
N LEU A 310 -23.75 -9.85 -40.92
CA LEU A 310 -24.87 -9.29 -41.69
C LEU A 310 -24.84 -7.75 -41.63
N GLY A 311 -23.94 -7.14 -42.38
CA GLY A 311 -23.84 -5.70 -42.70
C GLY A 311 -22.79 -5.56 -43.81
N PRO A 312 -22.98 -4.67 -44.82
CA PRO A 312 -22.15 -4.71 -46.02
C PRO A 312 -20.71 -4.34 -45.67
N GLU A 313 -19.79 -5.22 -46.07
CA GLU A 313 -18.34 -5.16 -45.87
C GLU A 313 -17.86 -5.55 -44.46
N GLY A 314 -18.05 -6.83 -44.14
CA GLY A 314 -17.18 -7.53 -43.19
C GLY A 314 -15.73 -7.53 -43.72
N ILE A 315 -14.78 -7.22 -42.83
CA ILE A 315 -13.36 -7.38 -43.11
C ILE A 315 -13.11 -8.88 -43.31
N PRO A 316 -12.43 -9.31 -44.40
CA PRO A 316 -12.23 -10.72 -44.66
C PRO A 316 -11.29 -11.34 -43.60
N ALA A 317 -11.57 -12.61 -43.25
CA ALA A 317 -10.89 -13.37 -42.21
C ALA A 317 -9.38 -13.60 -42.48
N ASP A 318 -8.89 -13.20 -43.65
CA ASP A 318 -7.52 -13.33 -44.13
C ASP A 318 -6.72 -12.03 -44.06
N ARG A 319 -7.29 -10.93 -43.53
CA ARG A 319 -6.51 -9.70 -43.33
C ARG A 319 -5.35 -10.06 -42.39
N PRO A 320 -4.08 -9.91 -42.83
CA PRO A 320 -2.95 -10.17 -41.97
C PRO A 320 -3.14 -9.34 -40.70
N ILE A 321 -3.08 -9.99 -39.55
CA ILE A 321 -2.92 -9.30 -38.27
C ILE A 321 -1.72 -8.38 -38.50
N ASP A 322 -1.96 -7.07 -38.52
CA ASP A 322 -0.89 -6.09 -38.67
C ASP A 322 0.24 -6.49 -37.71
N PRO A 323 1.51 -6.39 -38.12
CA PRO A 323 2.63 -6.89 -37.34
C PRO A 323 2.46 -6.45 -35.89
N VAL A 324 2.47 -7.43 -34.98
CA VAL A 324 2.31 -7.26 -33.54
C VAL A 324 3.13 -6.01 -33.17
N PRO A 325 2.48 -4.87 -32.83
CA PRO A 325 3.22 -3.72 -32.32
C PRO A 325 4.02 -4.24 -31.14
N MET A 326 5.31 -3.86 -31.01
CA MET A 326 6.25 -4.39 -30.00
C MET A 326 5.49 -4.88 -28.77
N ALA A 327 5.33 -6.21 -28.69
CA ALA A 327 4.38 -6.83 -27.79
C ALA A 327 4.62 -6.31 -26.37
N ALA A 328 3.55 -6.14 -25.59
CA ALA A 328 3.70 -6.08 -24.16
C ALA A 328 4.64 -7.22 -23.74
N VAL A 329 5.62 -6.92 -22.89
CA VAL A 329 6.59 -7.92 -22.41
C VAL A 329 5.79 -9.12 -21.92
N TRP A 330 6.10 -10.33 -22.40
CA TRP A 330 5.43 -11.53 -21.93
C TRP A 330 5.71 -11.70 -20.44
N LEU A 331 4.65 -11.73 -19.62
CA LEU A 331 4.73 -11.87 -18.18
C LEU A 331 4.33 -13.30 -17.77
N PRO A 332 5.29 -14.13 -17.29
CA PRO A 332 5.01 -15.51 -16.90
C PRO A 332 3.94 -15.63 -15.81
N GLU A 333 3.95 -14.69 -14.85
CA GLU A 333 3.05 -14.67 -13.70
C GLU A 333 1.58 -14.47 -14.11
N LEU A 334 1.32 -13.64 -15.12
CA LEU A 334 -0.03 -13.47 -15.67
C LEU A 334 -0.51 -14.73 -16.37
N ALA A 335 0.36 -15.36 -17.17
CA ALA A 335 0.03 -16.61 -17.85
C ALA A 335 -0.26 -17.74 -16.85
N GLU A 336 0.52 -17.82 -15.77
CA GLU A 336 0.27 -18.75 -14.66
C GLU A 336 -1.09 -18.49 -13.99
N ALA A 337 -1.43 -17.22 -13.75
CA ALA A 337 -2.70 -16.84 -13.13
C ALA A 337 -3.91 -17.30 -13.97
N SER A 338 -3.86 -17.17 -15.31
CA SER A 338 -4.95 -17.63 -16.20
C SER A 338 -5.10 -19.14 -16.17
N VAL A 339 -3.99 -19.87 -16.22
CA VAL A 339 -3.97 -21.33 -16.16
C VAL A 339 -4.51 -21.81 -14.82
N ARG A 340 -4.17 -21.11 -13.73
CA ARG A 340 -4.71 -21.36 -12.38
C ARG A 340 -6.21 -21.07 -12.29
N ALA A 341 -6.69 -19.97 -12.87
CA ALA A 341 -8.10 -19.63 -12.90
C ALA A 341 -8.91 -20.67 -13.69
N ALA A 342 -8.45 -21.04 -14.88
CA ALA A 342 -9.07 -22.09 -15.69
C ALA A 342 -9.08 -23.45 -14.98
N ALA A 343 -8.00 -23.80 -14.27
CA ALA A 343 -7.97 -25.01 -13.46
C ALA A 343 -8.98 -24.96 -12.32
N ALA A 344 -9.07 -23.83 -11.60
CA ALA A 344 -10.00 -23.66 -10.49
C ALA A 344 -11.46 -23.79 -10.93
N ASP A 345 -11.83 -23.22 -12.08
CA ASP A 345 -13.17 -23.36 -12.68
C ASP A 345 -13.53 -24.82 -12.97
N ARG A 346 -12.52 -25.66 -13.21
CA ARG A 346 -12.68 -27.10 -13.44
C ARG A 346 -12.41 -27.96 -12.22
N GLN A 347 -12.36 -27.35 -11.03
CA GLN A 347 -12.05 -28.03 -9.77
C GLN A 347 -10.69 -28.78 -9.80
N MET A 348 -9.77 -28.26 -10.61
CA MET A 348 -8.38 -28.70 -10.71
C MET A 348 -7.46 -27.69 -10.01
N VAL A 349 -6.27 -28.15 -9.64
CA VAL A 349 -5.24 -27.34 -9.00
C VAL A 349 -3.97 -27.46 -9.82
N VAL A 350 -3.46 -26.32 -10.30
CA VAL A 350 -2.14 -26.23 -10.92
C VAL A 350 -1.08 -26.37 -9.83
N GLN A 351 -0.31 -27.44 -9.90
CA GLN A 351 0.85 -27.67 -9.04
C GLN A 351 2.08 -26.94 -9.57
N ARG A 352 2.18 -26.82 -10.90
CA ARG A 352 3.32 -26.21 -11.58
C ARG A 352 2.91 -25.68 -12.94
N PHE A 353 3.38 -24.49 -13.28
CA PHE A 353 3.29 -23.95 -14.63
C PHE A 353 4.63 -23.33 -14.99
N ASP A 354 5.31 -23.88 -16.00
CA ASP A 354 6.60 -23.36 -16.46
C ASP A 354 6.61 -23.22 -17.98
N VAL A 355 7.33 -22.22 -18.47
CA VAL A 355 7.66 -22.11 -19.90
C VAL A 355 9.17 -22.19 -20.04
N VAL A 356 9.64 -23.17 -20.79
CA VAL A 356 11.06 -23.42 -21.04
C VAL A 356 11.26 -23.58 -22.54
N ASN A 357 11.97 -22.62 -23.14
CA ASN A 357 12.18 -22.55 -24.59
C ASN A 357 10.84 -22.55 -25.36
N ASP A 358 10.64 -23.53 -26.23
CA ASP A 358 9.48 -23.70 -27.11
C ASP A 358 8.37 -24.59 -26.50
N ARG A 359 8.43 -24.83 -25.19
CA ARG A 359 7.53 -25.75 -24.46
C ARG A 359 6.97 -25.13 -23.18
N ALA A 360 5.66 -25.25 -23.00
CA ALA A 360 4.98 -24.99 -21.74
C ALA A 360 4.68 -26.31 -21.01
N LEU A 361 4.86 -26.34 -19.70
CA LEU A 361 4.60 -27.49 -18.84
C LEU A 361 3.53 -27.12 -17.80
N VAL A 362 2.48 -27.92 -17.71
CA VAL A 362 1.35 -27.73 -16.79
C VAL A 362 1.17 -28.99 -15.94
N ASP A 363 1.41 -28.91 -14.64
CA ASP A 363 1.10 -30.00 -13.71
C ASP A 363 -0.22 -29.73 -13.01
N LEU A 364 -1.16 -30.66 -13.12
CA LEU A 364 -2.51 -30.54 -12.59
C LEU A 364 -2.79 -31.65 -11.58
N THR A 365 -3.59 -31.34 -10.56
CA THR A 365 -4.15 -32.30 -9.58
C THR A 365 -5.64 -32.02 -9.40
N GLY A 366 -6.40 -33.01 -8.92
CA GLY A 366 -7.85 -32.86 -8.74
C GLY A 366 -8.63 -33.15 -10.03
N GLY A 367 -9.79 -32.52 -10.16
CA GLY A 367 -10.79 -32.80 -11.20
C GLY A 367 -12.02 -33.55 -10.68
N LEU A 368 -13.11 -33.44 -11.44
CA LEU A 368 -14.34 -34.19 -11.21
C LEU A 368 -14.17 -35.63 -11.70
N PRO A 369 -14.44 -36.65 -10.86
CA PRO A 369 -14.28 -38.05 -11.26
C PRO A 369 -15.02 -38.36 -12.56
N GLY A 370 -14.27 -38.71 -13.61
CA GLY A 370 -14.81 -39.03 -14.95
C GLY A 370 -14.74 -37.90 -15.97
N HIS A 371 -14.37 -36.68 -15.57
CA HIS A 371 -14.16 -35.52 -16.45
C HIS A 371 -12.71 -35.02 -16.48
N ASP A 372 -11.84 -35.56 -15.61
CA ASP A 372 -10.46 -35.13 -15.37
C ASP A 372 -9.64 -34.86 -16.65
N MET A 373 -9.82 -35.66 -17.71
CA MET A 373 -9.08 -35.49 -18.97
C MET A 373 -9.64 -34.35 -19.84
N ALA A 374 -10.95 -34.17 -19.88
CA ALA A 374 -11.60 -33.11 -20.66
C ALA A 374 -11.34 -31.75 -20.00
N ASP A 375 -11.45 -31.70 -18.67
CA ASP A 375 -11.12 -30.51 -17.88
C ASP A 375 -9.66 -30.11 -18.03
N ALA A 376 -8.75 -31.09 -17.97
CA ALA A 376 -7.33 -30.82 -18.14
C ALA A 376 -6.96 -30.43 -19.58
N LEU A 377 -7.74 -30.86 -20.59
CA LEU A 377 -7.59 -30.40 -21.97
C LEU A 377 -8.03 -28.94 -22.13
N ASP A 378 -9.09 -28.53 -21.44
CA ASP A 378 -9.55 -27.14 -21.45
C ASP A 378 -8.54 -26.22 -20.76
N VAL A 379 -7.94 -26.67 -19.64
CA VAL A 379 -6.82 -25.98 -19.01
C VAL A 379 -5.60 -25.90 -19.95
N ALA A 380 -5.32 -26.95 -20.71
CA ALA A 380 -4.25 -26.96 -21.72
C ALA A 380 -4.50 -25.95 -22.84
N ALA A 381 -5.75 -25.79 -23.28
CA ALA A 381 -6.12 -24.80 -24.30
C ALA A 381 -5.95 -23.37 -23.78
N VAL A 382 -6.28 -23.11 -22.51
CA VAL A 382 -5.99 -21.81 -21.85
C VAL A 382 -4.48 -21.58 -21.76
N ALA A 383 -3.70 -22.60 -21.35
CA ALA A 383 -2.24 -22.50 -21.34
C ALA A 383 -1.67 -22.19 -22.73
N ALA A 384 -2.21 -22.80 -23.80
CA ALA A 384 -1.81 -22.52 -25.18
C ALA A 384 -2.09 -21.08 -25.63
N ARG A 385 -3.16 -20.45 -25.11
CA ARG A 385 -3.49 -19.03 -25.37
C ARG A 385 -2.62 -18.06 -24.55
N ALA A 386 -2.23 -18.45 -23.33
CA ALA A 386 -1.51 -17.60 -22.38
C ALA A 386 0.03 -17.53 -22.60
N VAL A 387 0.60 -18.49 -23.34
CA VAL A 387 2.06 -18.61 -23.60
C VAL A 387 2.52 -17.82 -24.84
N PRO A 388 3.82 -17.47 -24.96
CA PRO A 388 4.38 -16.77 -26.10
C PRO A 388 4.16 -17.49 -27.43
N THR A 389 4.18 -16.73 -28.54
CA THR A 389 3.97 -17.31 -29.88
C THR A 389 5.08 -18.27 -30.34
N ASP A 390 6.28 -18.19 -29.75
CA ASP A 390 7.41 -19.08 -29.97
C ASP A 390 7.31 -20.40 -29.18
N VAL A 391 6.35 -20.54 -28.26
CA VAL A 391 6.00 -21.83 -27.67
C VAL A 391 5.17 -22.63 -28.66
N VAL A 392 5.65 -23.82 -29.02
CA VAL A 392 5.00 -24.69 -30.03
C VAL A 392 4.35 -25.93 -29.41
N THR A 393 4.69 -26.27 -28.16
CA THR A 393 4.14 -27.44 -27.46
C THR A 393 3.67 -27.12 -26.05
N VAL A 394 2.57 -27.76 -25.63
CA VAL A 394 2.08 -27.75 -24.25
C VAL A 394 2.08 -29.19 -23.72
N GLU A 395 2.92 -29.46 -22.72
CA GLU A 395 2.93 -30.71 -21.96
C GLU A 395 2.06 -30.56 -20.72
N VAL A 396 1.15 -31.51 -20.51
CA VAL A 396 0.30 -31.53 -19.33
C VAL A 396 0.47 -32.84 -18.59
N ARG A 397 0.62 -32.76 -17.26
CA ARG A 397 0.76 -33.91 -16.36
C ARG A 397 -0.34 -33.88 -15.30
N LEU A 398 -1.23 -34.85 -15.34
CA LEU A 398 -2.18 -35.13 -14.27
C LEU A 398 -1.46 -35.91 -13.17
N LEU A 399 -1.34 -35.34 -11.99
CA LEU A 399 -0.67 -35.93 -10.84
C LEU A 399 -1.69 -36.54 -9.86
N SER A 400 -1.31 -37.63 -9.22
CA SER A 400 -2.01 -38.20 -8.06
C SER A 400 -1.89 -37.29 -6.84
N ALA A 401 -2.70 -37.53 -5.81
CA ALA A 401 -2.58 -36.86 -4.51
C ALA A 401 -1.18 -37.01 -3.85
N ALA A 402 -0.40 -38.01 -4.26
CA ALA A 402 0.98 -38.24 -3.81
C ALA A 402 2.03 -37.63 -4.76
N GLY A 403 1.64 -36.76 -5.70
CA GLY A 403 2.53 -36.05 -6.63
C GLY A 403 3.09 -36.91 -7.78
N ARG A 404 2.62 -38.16 -7.95
CA ARG A 404 3.07 -39.03 -9.05
C ARG A 404 2.25 -38.80 -10.31
N PRO A 405 2.85 -38.66 -11.51
CA PRO A 405 2.11 -38.50 -12.75
C PRO A 405 1.27 -39.76 -13.04
N LEU A 406 -0.04 -39.57 -13.12
CA LEU A 406 -1.01 -40.57 -13.54
C LEU A 406 -1.13 -40.61 -15.07
N VAL A 407 -1.15 -39.42 -15.70
CA VAL A 407 -1.20 -39.25 -17.14
C VAL A 407 -0.29 -38.11 -17.54
N THR A 408 0.41 -38.27 -18.66
CA THR A 408 1.20 -37.21 -19.29
C THR A 408 0.90 -37.21 -20.77
N TRP A 409 0.60 -36.05 -21.33
CA TRP A 409 0.48 -35.88 -22.76
C TRP A 409 1.12 -34.57 -23.19
N THR A 410 1.43 -34.48 -24.47
CA THR A 410 1.92 -33.26 -25.11
C THR A 410 1.06 -33.03 -26.33
N ALA A 411 0.56 -31.80 -26.48
CA ALA A 411 -0.19 -31.38 -27.66
C ALA A 411 0.54 -30.21 -28.32
N SER A 412 0.39 -30.08 -29.64
CA SER A 412 0.88 -28.88 -30.31
C SER A 412 -0.01 -27.69 -29.92
N ARG A 413 0.61 -26.52 -29.77
CA ARG A 413 -0.11 -25.28 -29.50
C ARG A 413 -1.17 -25.03 -30.58
N SER A 414 -0.86 -25.32 -31.85
CA SER A 414 -1.81 -25.18 -32.95
C SER A 414 -3.05 -26.08 -32.83
N GLU A 415 -2.89 -27.34 -32.40
CA GLU A 415 -4.03 -28.26 -32.24
C GLU A 415 -4.94 -27.83 -31.08
N LEU A 416 -4.35 -27.38 -29.97
CA LEU A 416 -5.11 -26.87 -28.81
C LEU A 416 -5.90 -25.60 -29.15
N LEU A 417 -5.38 -24.75 -30.02
CA LEU A 417 -6.07 -23.54 -30.47
C LEU A 417 -7.14 -23.83 -31.55
N GLN A 418 -6.97 -24.88 -32.35
CA GLN A 418 -7.90 -25.23 -33.44
C GLN A 418 -9.20 -25.89 -32.95
N ASN A 419 -9.18 -26.63 -31.84
CA ASN A 419 -10.38 -27.31 -31.31
C ASN A 419 -11.48 -26.36 -30.77
N GLY A 420 -11.28 -25.04 -30.81
CA GLY A 420 -12.29 -24.02 -30.51
C GLY A 420 -12.80 -23.21 -31.71
N ALA A 421 -12.27 -23.39 -32.92
CA ALA A 421 -12.61 -22.56 -34.07
C ALA A 421 -13.40 -23.35 -35.13
N VAL A 422 -14.66 -22.95 -35.36
CA VAL A 422 -15.46 -23.44 -36.49
C VAL A 422 -14.80 -23.00 -37.80
N GLN A 423 -14.31 -23.98 -38.56
CA GLN A 423 -13.62 -23.80 -39.84
C GLN A 423 -14.61 -23.40 -40.94
N ALA A 424 -14.40 -22.24 -41.57
CA ALA A 424 -15.09 -21.83 -42.79
C ALA A 424 -14.08 -21.81 -43.95
N ASP A 425 -14.28 -22.66 -44.95
CA ASP A 425 -13.48 -22.70 -46.17
C ASP A 425 -13.65 -21.41 -46.98
N ALA A 426 -12.53 -20.83 -47.43
CA ALA A 426 -12.48 -19.65 -48.30
C ALA A 426 -11.94 -20.00 -49.70
N PRO A 427 -12.51 -19.43 -50.79
CA PRO A 427 -11.97 -19.55 -52.16
C PRO A 427 -10.88 -18.48 -52.43
N PRO A 428 -10.12 -18.57 -53.55
CA PRO A 428 -8.84 -17.86 -53.70
C PRO A 428 -8.99 -16.36 -53.99
N VAL A 429 -8.02 -15.58 -53.50
CA VAL A 429 -7.96 -14.12 -53.47
C VAL A 429 -7.04 -13.57 -54.58
N ASP A 430 -7.50 -12.52 -55.27
CA ASP A 430 -6.73 -11.68 -56.20
C ASP A 430 -5.91 -10.60 -55.45
N PRO A 431 -4.78 -10.11 -56.01
CA PRO A 431 -3.85 -9.23 -55.30
C PRO A 431 -4.39 -7.81 -55.02
N PRO A 432 -3.87 -7.12 -53.99
CA PRO A 432 -4.50 -5.94 -53.42
C PRO A 432 -4.35 -4.70 -54.29
N ARG A 433 -5.45 -3.95 -54.46
CA ARG A 433 -5.42 -2.56 -54.91
C ARG A 433 -5.28 -1.64 -53.69
N THR A 434 -4.22 -0.84 -53.70
CA THR A 434 -4.00 0.28 -52.79
C THR A 434 -5.10 1.32 -52.98
N ALA A 435 -6.02 1.42 -52.02
CA ALA A 435 -6.99 2.51 -51.94
C ALA A 435 -6.44 3.61 -51.03
N ALA A 436 -6.39 4.83 -51.56
CA ALA A 436 -6.02 6.03 -50.81
C ALA A 436 -7.05 6.32 -49.70
N THR A 437 -6.55 6.73 -48.52
CA THR A 437 -7.36 7.10 -47.37
C THR A 437 -8.22 8.33 -47.70
N PRO A 438 -9.56 8.26 -47.64
CA PRO A 438 -10.40 9.44 -47.79
C PRO A 438 -10.17 10.38 -46.59
N LYS A 439 -10.01 11.69 -46.84
CA LYS A 439 -10.14 12.69 -45.80
C LYS A 439 -11.60 12.68 -45.32
N GLN A 440 -11.85 12.23 -44.09
CA GLN A 440 -13.18 12.23 -43.49
C GLN A 440 -13.61 13.67 -43.20
N GLU A 441 -14.84 14.02 -43.55
CA GLU A 441 -15.40 15.34 -43.26
C GLU A 441 -15.79 15.46 -41.77
N PRO A 442 -15.58 16.62 -41.11
CA PRO A 442 -15.82 16.83 -39.68
C PRO A 442 -17.24 16.45 -39.18
N VAL A 443 -18.25 16.54 -40.06
CA VAL A 443 -19.67 16.34 -39.72
C VAL A 443 -19.99 14.88 -39.36
N GLU A 444 -19.30 13.90 -39.96
CA GLU A 444 -19.51 12.48 -39.64
C GLU A 444 -18.91 12.11 -38.27
N THR A 445 -17.73 12.64 -37.94
CA THR A 445 -17.03 12.37 -36.68
C THR A 445 -17.79 12.92 -35.47
N GLU A 446 -18.35 14.13 -35.57
CA GLU A 446 -19.16 14.70 -34.49
C GLU A 446 -20.45 13.91 -34.25
N ALA A 447 -21.12 13.46 -35.32
CA ALA A 447 -22.32 12.64 -35.19
C ALA A 447 -22.03 11.28 -34.53
N LEU A 448 -20.89 10.67 -34.88
CA LEU A 448 -20.42 9.45 -34.26
C LEU A 448 -20.05 9.66 -32.78
N ALA A 449 -19.35 10.74 -32.46
CA ALA A 449 -19.00 11.11 -31.09
C ALA A 449 -20.24 11.28 -30.21
N ARG A 450 -21.27 12.00 -30.70
CA ARG A 450 -22.54 12.17 -29.97
C ARG A 450 -23.22 10.84 -29.65
N ARG A 451 -23.19 9.88 -30.58
CA ARG A 451 -23.73 8.52 -30.34
C ARG A 451 -22.89 7.76 -29.31
N LEU A 452 -21.57 7.90 -29.36
CA LEU A 452 -20.67 7.25 -28.40
C LEU A 452 -20.91 7.79 -27.00
N PHE A 453 -21.00 9.11 -26.85
CA PHE A 453 -21.24 9.76 -25.56
C PHE A 453 -22.59 9.37 -24.98
N ALA A 454 -23.65 9.30 -25.80
CA ALA A 454 -24.96 8.82 -25.36
C ALA A 454 -24.93 7.36 -24.90
N ALA A 455 -24.25 6.47 -25.65
CA ALA A 455 -24.08 5.07 -25.25
C ALA A 455 -23.23 4.93 -23.99
N ALA A 456 -22.21 5.78 -23.81
CA ALA A 456 -21.38 5.79 -22.62
C ALA A 456 -22.19 6.20 -21.38
N GLU A 457 -23.01 7.25 -21.50
CA GLU A 457 -23.90 7.73 -20.44
C GLU A 457 -24.94 6.67 -20.03
N GLU A 458 -25.51 5.93 -20.99
CA GLU A 458 -26.44 4.82 -20.72
C GLU A 458 -25.79 3.66 -19.96
N ASN A 459 -24.46 3.52 -20.06
CA ASN A 459 -23.69 2.43 -19.48
C ASN A 459 -22.84 2.87 -18.26
N ASP A 460 -23.10 4.05 -17.69
CA ASP A 460 -22.32 4.63 -16.58
C ASP A 460 -20.81 4.73 -16.87
N VAL A 461 -20.44 4.96 -18.14
CA VAL A 461 -19.06 5.15 -18.59
C VAL A 461 -18.82 6.62 -18.91
N VAL A 462 -17.75 7.17 -18.37
CA VAL A 462 -17.37 8.57 -18.62
C VAL A 462 -16.31 8.63 -19.72
N ILE A 463 -16.65 9.28 -20.85
CA ILE A 463 -15.74 9.59 -21.95
C ILE A 463 -15.77 11.10 -22.17
N ASP A 464 -14.62 11.76 -21.93
CA ASP A 464 -14.47 13.21 -22.00
C ASP A 464 -14.28 13.68 -23.44
N ARG A 465 -13.50 12.94 -24.24
CA ARG A 465 -13.17 13.29 -25.62
C ARG A 465 -13.06 12.06 -26.52
N MET A 466 -13.34 12.23 -27.80
CA MET A 466 -13.14 11.22 -28.85
C MET A 466 -12.30 11.78 -29.99
N GLU A 467 -11.30 11.02 -30.42
CA GLU A 467 -10.58 11.22 -31.67
C GLU A 467 -10.75 10.00 -32.57
N LEU A 468 -10.90 10.22 -33.87
CA LEU A 468 -10.99 9.14 -34.85
C LEU A 468 -9.97 9.36 -35.96
N GLN A 469 -9.07 8.39 -36.14
CA GLN A 469 -8.08 8.41 -37.21
C GLN A 469 -7.99 7.02 -37.87
N GLY A 470 -8.44 6.93 -39.12
CA GLY A 470 -8.37 5.68 -39.88
C GLY A 470 -9.17 4.55 -39.22
N ASP A 471 -8.46 3.54 -38.73
CA ASP A 471 -9.01 2.37 -38.02
C ASP A 471 -8.85 2.46 -36.49
N THR A 472 -8.41 3.60 -35.97
CA THR A 472 -8.13 3.81 -34.55
C THR A 472 -9.07 4.87 -34.00
N VAL A 473 -9.74 4.54 -32.89
CA VAL A 473 -10.44 5.51 -32.06
C VAL A 473 -9.64 5.73 -30.77
N ARG A 474 -9.37 6.99 -30.42
CA ARG A 474 -8.78 7.35 -29.12
C ARG A 474 -9.87 7.93 -28.23
N LEU A 475 -10.02 7.37 -27.04
CA LEU A 475 -11.06 7.70 -26.07
C LEU A 475 -10.41 8.23 -24.81
N PHE A 476 -10.64 9.51 -24.49
CA PHE A 476 -10.16 10.11 -23.26
C PHE A 476 -11.16 9.74 -22.17
N VAL A 477 -10.76 8.79 -21.32
CA VAL A 477 -11.61 8.22 -20.29
C VAL A 477 -11.65 9.19 -19.11
N GLY A 478 -12.85 9.59 -18.72
CA GLY A 478 -13.07 10.51 -17.62
C GLY A 478 -13.03 9.84 -16.25
N ASN A 479 -13.38 10.59 -15.21
CA ASN A 479 -13.29 10.11 -13.84
C ASN A 479 -14.40 9.09 -13.51
N MET A 480 -14.00 7.83 -13.34
CA MET A 480 -14.86 6.75 -12.85
C MET A 480 -14.51 6.34 -11.41
N PRO A 481 -15.42 5.70 -10.65
CA PRO A 481 -15.21 5.39 -9.24
C PRO A 481 -14.26 4.21 -8.98
N PHE A 482 -13.75 3.56 -10.03
CA PHE A 482 -12.85 2.41 -9.93
C PHE A 482 -11.41 2.84 -9.62
N ARG A 483 -10.82 2.27 -8.57
CA ARG A 483 -9.37 2.40 -8.29
C ARG A 483 -8.53 1.73 -9.36
N ASN A 484 -8.99 0.56 -9.82
CA ASN A 484 -8.42 -0.13 -10.97
C ASN A 484 -8.81 0.62 -12.26
N PHE A 485 -7.86 1.32 -12.86
CA PHE A 485 -8.10 2.06 -14.10
C PHE A 485 -8.26 1.16 -15.34
N VAL A 486 -7.81 -0.10 -15.29
CA VAL A 486 -8.01 -1.07 -16.38
C VAL A 486 -9.48 -1.47 -16.47
N THR A 487 -10.20 -1.53 -15.34
CA THR A 487 -11.66 -1.68 -15.31
C THR A 487 -12.36 -0.54 -16.07
N SER A 488 -11.91 0.69 -15.84
CA SER A 488 -12.41 1.87 -16.57
C SER A 488 -12.15 1.74 -18.08
N ALA A 489 -10.95 1.27 -18.46
CA ALA A 489 -10.58 1.06 -19.84
C ALA A 489 -11.41 -0.04 -20.53
N GLY A 490 -11.65 -1.16 -19.84
CA GLY A 490 -12.47 -2.26 -20.33
C GLY A 490 -13.91 -1.82 -20.62
N ARG A 491 -14.54 -1.12 -19.68
CA ARG A 491 -15.89 -0.58 -19.86
C ARG A 491 -15.98 0.39 -21.03
N ALA A 492 -15.01 1.30 -21.18
CA ALA A 492 -14.92 2.19 -22.33
C ALA A 492 -14.75 1.43 -23.66
N ALA A 493 -13.93 0.38 -23.69
CA ALA A 493 -13.75 -0.46 -24.87
C ALA A 493 -15.04 -1.18 -25.28
N ARG A 494 -15.81 -1.70 -24.31
CA ARG A 494 -17.11 -2.36 -24.58
C ARG A 494 -18.12 -1.39 -25.19
N VAL A 495 -18.28 -0.20 -24.61
CA VAL A 495 -19.14 0.86 -25.18
C VAL A 495 -18.68 1.24 -26.59
N ALA A 496 -17.37 1.31 -26.84
CA ALA A 496 -16.84 1.60 -28.17
C ALA A 496 -17.27 0.55 -29.20
N THR A 497 -17.35 -0.74 -28.85
CA THR A 497 -17.80 -1.79 -29.77
C THR A 497 -19.25 -1.57 -30.26
N GLN A 498 -20.12 -1.00 -29.41
CA GLN A 498 -21.53 -0.74 -29.71
C GLN A 498 -21.74 0.35 -30.76
N VAL A 499 -20.83 1.33 -30.81
CA VAL A 499 -21.02 2.53 -31.63
C VAL A 499 -20.05 2.62 -32.80
N MET A 500 -18.81 2.17 -32.62
CA MET A 500 -17.76 2.36 -33.61
C MET A 500 -18.07 1.61 -34.92
N PRO A 501 -17.77 2.22 -36.09
CA PRO A 501 -18.02 1.57 -37.37
C PRO A 501 -17.11 0.34 -37.56
N PRO A 502 -17.48 -0.60 -38.46
CA PRO A 502 -16.72 -1.84 -38.68
C PRO A 502 -15.27 -1.67 -39.11
N ARG A 503 -14.88 -0.48 -39.59
CA ARG A 503 -13.49 -0.16 -39.96
C ARG A 503 -12.57 0.07 -38.77
N VAL A 504 -13.11 0.34 -37.58
CA VAL A 504 -12.32 0.67 -36.38
C VAL A 504 -11.91 -0.61 -35.68
N GLU A 505 -10.62 -0.92 -35.73
CA GLU A 505 -10.01 -2.09 -35.09
C GLU A 505 -9.30 -1.74 -33.78
N ARG A 506 -8.65 -0.59 -33.68
CA ARG A 506 -7.86 -0.22 -32.51
C ARG A 506 -8.68 0.70 -31.60
N LEU A 507 -8.84 0.28 -30.35
CA LEU A 507 -9.50 1.04 -29.29
C LEU A 507 -8.40 1.51 -28.33
N ALA A 508 -8.05 2.78 -28.41
CA ALA A 508 -7.02 3.40 -27.58
C ALA A 508 -7.67 4.19 -26.45
N MET A 509 -7.64 3.65 -25.23
CA MET A 509 -8.13 4.33 -24.04
C MET A 509 -7.01 5.19 -23.46
N VAL A 510 -7.20 6.50 -23.49
CA VAL A 510 -6.34 7.48 -22.84
C VAL A 510 -6.82 7.66 -21.41
N LEU A 511 -6.00 7.19 -20.49
CA LEU A 511 -6.27 7.10 -19.06
C LEU A 511 -5.46 8.16 -18.31
N GLY A 512 -6.04 8.67 -17.23
CA GLY A 512 -5.41 9.64 -16.36
C GLY A 512 -6.39 10.26 -15.38
N ASP A 513 -6.11 11.48 -14.94
CA ASP A 513 -6.86 12.12 -13.86
C ASP A 513 -7.02 13.62 -14.13
N ASP A 514 -8.21 14.17 -13.87
CA ASP A 514 -8.62 15.55 -14.18
C ASP A 514 -8.11 16.06 -15.54
N GLY A 515 -8.39 15.29 -16.59
CA GLY A 515 -8.08 15.64 -17.97
C GLY A 515 -6.59 15.61 -18.33
N LEU A 516 -5.73 15.12 -17.43
CA LEU A 516 -4.33 14.82 -17.73
C LEU A 516 -4.23 13.47 -18.45
N PRO A 517 -3.81 13.44 -19.73
CA PRO A 517 -3.55 12.17 -20.41
C PRO A 517 -2.21 11.61 -19.93
N VAL A 518 -2.23 10.47 -19.21
CA VAL A 518 -1.02 9.86 -18.63
C VAL A 518 -0.60 8.61 -19.39
N LEU A 519 -1.51 7.64 -19.51
CA LEU A 519 -1.24 6.33 -20.11
C LEU A 519 -2.25 6.07 -21.23
N GLU A 520 -1.77 5.58 -22.37
CA GLU A 520 -2.62 5.11 -23.46
C GLU A 520 -2.56 3.59 -23.51
N LEU A 521 -3.70 2.95 -23.28
CA LEU A 521 -3.87 1.50 -23.43
C LEU A 521 -4.63 1.23 -24.72
N THR A 522 -3.98 0.58 -25.68
CA THR A 522 -4.64 0.18 -26.92
C THR A 522 -4.94 -1.31 -26.90
N VAL A 523 -6.21 -1.65 -27.09
CA VAL A 523 -6.70 -3.02 -27.29
C VAL A 523 -7.30 -3.16 -28.68
N LEU A 524 -7.33 -4.38 -29.20
CA LEU A 524 -8.02 -4.67 -30.45
C LEU A 524 -9.50 -4.95 -30.18
N ARG A 525 -10.37 -4.37 -31.00
CA ARG A 525 -11.81 -4.59 -30.93
C ARG A 525 -12.15 -6.07 -31.11
N THR A 526 -11.51 -6.76 -32.05
CA THR A 526 -11.69 -8.21 -32.27
C THR A 526 -11.42 -9.02 -31.00
N HIS A 527 -10.45 -8.61 -30.18
CA HIS A 527 -10.16 -9.28 -28.91
C HIS A 527 -11.24 -9.04 -27.87
N ILE A 528 -11.78 -7.83 -27.77
CA ILE A 528 -12.92 -7.54 -26.88
C ILE A 528 -14.17 -8.32 -27.31
N GLU A 529 -14.40 -8.45 -28.63
CA GLU A 529 -15.49 -9.25 -29.20
C GLU A 529 -15.34 -10.74 -28.89
N ARG A 530 -14.15 -11.33 -29.08
CA ARG A 530 -13.87 -12.74 -28.76
C ARG A 530 -13.99 -13.04 -27.26
N LEU A 531 -13.53 -12.10 -26.42
CA LEU A 531 -13.56 -12.21 -24.97
C LEU A 531 -14.99 -12.27 -24.42
N SER A 532 -15.95 -11.60 -25.06
CA SER A 532 -17.37 -11.69 -24.67
C SER A 532 -18.02 -13.05 -24.91
N GLU A 533 -17.33 -13.96 -25.63
CA GLU A 533 -17.82 -15.31 -25.95
C GLU A 533 -16.92 -16.42 -25.42
N ASP A 534 -16.04 -16.09 -24.47
CA ASP A 534 -15.03 -17.02 -23.92
C ASP A 534 -14.06 -17.58 -25.01
N GLU A 535 -13.96 -16.90 -26.17
CA GLU A 535 -13.08 -17.26 -27.29
C GLU A 535 -11.65 -16.68 -27.14
N ALA A 536 -11.41 -15.84 -26.14
CA ALA A 536 -10.11 -15.29 -25.76
C ALA A 536 -10.01 -15.16 -24.24
N THR A 537 -8.81 -15.17 -23.68
CA THR A 537 -8.59 -14.84 -22.25
C THR A 537 -8.07 -13.40 -22.13
N PRO A 538 -8.28 -12.70 -21.00
CA PRO A 538 -7.70 -11.38 -20.79
C PRO A 538 -6.20 -11.33 -21.12
N GLU A 539 -5.44 -12.36 -20.79
CA GLU A 539 -4.00 -12.43 -20.97
C GLU A 539 -3.58 -12.60 -22.44
N GLU A 540 -4.37 -13.29 -23.26
CA GLU A 540 -4.19 -13.27 -24.71
C GLU A 540 -4.29 -11.83 -25.25
N ILE A 541 -5.22 -11.04 -24.70
CA ILE A 541 -5.38 -9.61 -25.05
C ILE A 541 -4.18 -8.80 -24.58
N TRP A 542 -3.65 -9.06 -23.38
CA TRP A 542 -2.47 -8.36 -22.84
C TRP A 542 -1.30 -8.40 -23.83
N HIS A 543 -0.97 -9.59 -24.34
CA HIS A 543 0.18 -9.80 -25.24
C HIS A 543 0.03 -9.07 -26.59
N GLN A 544 -1.20 -8.69 -26.96
CA GLN A 544 -1.52 -7.97 -28.19
C GLN A 544 -1.89 -6.50 -27.92
N SER A 545 -1.89 -6.09 -26.66
CA SER A 545 -2.17 -4.72 -26.25
C SER A 545 -0.89 -3.89 -26.24
N THR A 546 -1.03 -2.60 -26.46
CA THR A 546 0.09 -1.66 -26.32
C THR A 546 -0.17 -0.72 -25.15
N VAL A 547 0.82 -0.58 -24.29
CA VAL A 547 0.85 0.44 -23.25
C VAL A 547 1.86 1.50 -23.67
N ALA A 548 1.41 2.74 -23.83
CA ALA A 548 2.24 3.85 -24.26
C ALA A 548 2.06 5.08 -23.38
N GLN A 549 3.05 5.98 -23.43
CA GLN A 549 2.91 7.31 -22.87
C GLN A 549 1.83 8.07 -23.65
N ALA A 550 0.79 8.54 -22.96
CA ALA A 550 -0.27 9.29 -23.61
C ALA A 550 0.23 10.67 -24.06
N VAL A 551 -0.39 11.17 -25.14
CA VAL A 551 -0.17 12.51 -25.69
C VAL A 551 -1.42 13.39 -25.51
N PRO A 552 -1.27 14.72 -25.39
CA PRO A 552 -2.39 15.65 -25.37
C PRO A 552 -3.37 15.45 -26.53
N PRO A 553 -4.66 15.78 -26.32
CA PRO A 553 -5.66 15.70 -27.38
C PRO A 553 -5.29 16.62 -28.55
N ARG A 554 -5.67 16.20 -29.75
CA ARG A 554 -5.51 16.98 -30.99
C ARG A 554 -6.57 18.09 -31.06
N ASP A 555 -6.33 19.08 -31.91
CA ASP A 555 -7.25 20.20 -32.13
C ASP A 555 -8.62 19.76 -32.68
N ASP A 556 -8.69 18.58 -33.32
CA ASP A 556 -9.91 17.98 -33.87
C ASP A 556 -10.60 16.98 -32.93
N ALA A 557 -10.14 16.86 -31.68
CA ALA A 557 -10.78 16.03 -30.67
C ALA A 557 -12.19 16.56 -30.34
N VAL A 558 -13.20 15.70 -30.44
CA VAL A 558 -14.58 16.07 -30.11
C VAL A 558 -14.77 15.99 -28.59
N LEU A 559 -15.04 17.12 -27.95
CA LEU A 559 -15.32 17.21 -26.52
C LEU A 559 -16.77 16.81 -26.21
N ASN A 560 -16.95 16.00 -25.18
CA ASN A 560 -18.26 15.68 -24.64
C ASN A 560 -18.78 16.82 -23.76
N GLN A 561 -19.57 17.71 -24.35
CA GLN A 561 -20.10 18.87 -23.63
C GLN A 561 -21.22 18.52 -22.63
N SER A 562 -21.85 17.33 -22.71
CA SER A 562 -22.93 16.96 -21.77
C SER A 562 -22.42 16.63 -20.36
N GLN A 563 -21.13 16.30 -20.21
CA GLN A 563 -20.50 15.96 -18.94
C GLN A 563 -20.06 17.19 -18.13
N TYR A 564 -20.06 18.39 -18.74
CA TYR A 564 -19.53 19.61 -18.11
C TYR A 564 -20.57 20.75 -18.06
N PRO A 565 -20.66 21.50 -16.95
CA PRO A 565 -19.87 21.33 -15.73
C PRO A 565 -20.29 20.08 -14.94
N GLU A 566 -19.31 19.29 -14.51
CA GLU A 566 -19.55 18.17 -13.60
C GLU A 566 -19.67 18.72 -12.17
N PHE A 567 -20.66 18.26 -11.41
CA PHE A 567 -20.87 18.70 -10.03
C PHE A 567 -21.03 17.49 -9.12
N ASP A 568 -20.15 17.37 -8.13
CA ASP A 568 -20.21 16.36 -7.07
C ASP A 568 -20.31 17.04 -5.71
N TRP A 569 -21.10 16.46 -4.81
CA TRP A 569 -21.21 16.93 -3.43
C TRP A 569 -21.52 15.79 -2.48
N SER A 570 -21.06 15.92 -1.24
CA SER A 570 -21.47 15.00 -0.17
C SER A 570 -21.50 15.69 1.19
N ILE A 571 -22.33 15.12 2.07
CA ILE A 571 -22.40 15.50 3.47
C ILE A 571 -22.22 14.22 4.30
N ALA A 572 -21.16 14.17 5.09
CA ALA A 572 -20.87 12.99 5.89
C ALA A 572 -20.27 13.37 7.26
N PRO A 573 -20.60 12.61 8.33
CA PRO A 573 -19.87 12.76 9.58
C PRO A 573 -18.41 12.32 9.38
N ARG A 574 -17.50 13.04 10.02
CA ARG A 574 -16.07 12.77 10.03
C ARG A 574 -15.56 12.84 11.46
N THR A 575 -14.46 12.14 11.71
CA THR A 575 -13.77 12.21 13.00
C THR A 575 -12.36 12.73 12.81
N ARG A 576 -11.88 13.48 13.81
CA ARG A 576 -10.47 13.87 13.98
C ARG A 576 -10.04 13.35 15.34
N GLN A 577 -8.90 12.68 15.41
CA GLN A 577 -8.43 12.05 16.65
C GLN A 577 -6.93 12.29 16.80
N GLN A 578 -6.50 12.60 18.01
CA GLN A 578 -5.11 12.61 18.43
C GLN A 578 -5.01 11.77 19.70
N ILE A 579 -4.14 10.77 19.68
CA ILE A 579 -3.96 9.83 20.77
C ILE A 579 -2.62 10.09 21.46
N GLY A 580 -2.65 10.04 22.78
CA GLY A 580 -1.49 10.03 23.63
C GLY A 580 -0.91 11.41 23.91
N GLY A 581 -1.70 12.48 23.81
CA GLY A 581 -1.27 13.85 24.10
C GLY A 581 -0.92 14.10 25.58
N PRO A 582 -0.12 15.14 25.85
CA PRO A 582 0.20 15.57 27.20
C PRO A 582 -1.03 16.10 27.96
N ASP A 583 -1.88 16.86 27.26
CA ASP A 583 -3.13 17.43 27.77
C ASP A 583 -4.19 16.36 28.09
N ALA A 584 -4.46 15.46 27.15
CA ALA A 584 -5.41 14.37 27.30
C ALA A 584 -4.96 13.12 26.52
N PHE A 585 -5.37 11.93 26.99
CA PHE A 585 -5.05 10.68 26.30
C PHE A 585 -5.73 10.57 24.92
N LEU A 586 -6.96 11.03 24.80
CA LEU A 586 -7.69 11.05 23.53
C LEU A 586 -8.29 12.44 23.35
N ILE A 587 -7.80 13.15 22.36
CA ILE A 587 -8.43 14.35 21.83
C ILE A 587 -9.23 13.92 20.61
N TYR A 588 -10.52 14.21 20.58
CA TYR A 588 -11.42 13.82 19.50
C TYR A 588 -12.32 14.96 19.08
N GLN A 589 -12.78 14.86 17.84
CA GLN A 589 -13.89 15.63 17.31
C GLN A 589 -14.73 14.73 16.41
N LEU A 590 -16.04 14.84 16.56
CA LEU A 590 -17.03 14.42 15.58
C LEU A 590 -17.60 15.68 14.94
N TYR A 591 -17.57 15.77 13.62
CA TYR A 591 -18.06 16.93 12.87
C TYR A 591 -18.77 16.49 11.60
N MET A 592 -19.74 17.27 11.15
CA MET A 592 -20.33 17.13 9.81
C MET A 592 -19.43 17.84 8.80
N ARG A 593 -19.05 17.14 7.73
CA ARG A 593 -18.33 17.73 6.59
C ARG A 593 -19.26 17.82 5.41
N ALA A 594 -19.48 19.04 4.91
CA ALA A 594 -20.09 19.29 3.61
C ALA A 594 -18.98 19.58 2.60
N GLN A 595 -18.87 18.79 1.55
CA GLN A 595 -17.89 18.99 0.48
C GLN A 595 -18.59 19.11 -0.86
N ALA A 596 -18.04 19.92 -1.74
CA ALA A 596 -18.50 20.08 -3.10
C ALA A 596 -17.30 20.25 -4.04
N SER A 597 -17.43 19.74 -5.26
CA SER A 597 -16.51 19.98 -6.35
C SER A 597 -17.28 20.30 -7.62
N ILE A 598 -16.74 21.22 -8.42
CA ILE A 598 -17.24 21.53 -9.76
C ILE A 598 -16.07 21.45 -10.74
N ARG A 599 -16.28 20.75 -11.86
CA ARG A 599 -15.33 20.74 -12.99
C ARG A 599 -15.96 21.45 -14.18
N PRO A 600 -15.64 22.74 -14.40
CA PRO A 600 -16.15 23.49 -15.57
C PRO A 600 -15.67 22.94 -16.93
N SER A 601 -14.56 22.23 -16.94
CA SER A 601 -13.92 21.62 -18.11
C SER A 601 -13.09 20.41 -17.64
N PRO A 602 -12.63 19.53 -18.55
CA PRO A 602 -11.83 18.36 -18.17
C PRO A 602 -10.58 18.70 -17.36
N ASN A 603 -10.01 19.90 -17.57
CA ASN A 603 -8.70 20.31 -17.06
C ASN A 603 -8.80 21.31 -15.90
N THR A 604 -10.00 21.60 -15.41
CA THR A 604 -10.25 22.59 -14.35
C THR A 604 -11.07 21.99 -13.23
N GLU A 605 -10.66 22.22 -12.00
CA GLU A 605 -11.38 21.75 -10.81
C GLU A 605 -11.51 22.91 -9.83
N ILE A 606 -12.69 23.09 -9.24
CA ILE A 606 -12.89 23.93 -8.07
C ILE A 606 -13.49 23.06 -6.99
N ASP A 607 -12.76 22.86 -5.91
CA ASP A 607 -13.15 21.97 -4.82
C ASP A 607 -13.09 22.69 -3.48
N GLY A 608 -13.98 22.29 -2.57
CA GLY A 608 -13.96 22.82 -1.22
C GLY A 608 -14.74 21.97 -0.23
N TYR A 609 -14.44 22.18 1.05
CA TYR A 609 -15.23 21.61 2.13
C TYR A 609 -15.35 22.58 3.31
N ALA A 610 -16.53 22.53 3.93
CA ALA A 610 -16.82 23.17 5.20
C ALA A 610 -17.09 22.12 6.27
N GLY A 611 -16.63 22.39 7.48
CA GLY A 611 -16.90 21.58 8.67
C GLY A 611 -17.90 22.28 9.59
N LEU A 612 -18.75 21.51 10.25
CA LEU A 612 -19.60 21.92 11.36
C LEU A 612 -19.37 20.95 12.52
N ASN A 613 -18.83 21.45 13.62
CA ASN A 613 -18.56 20.69 14.82
C ASN A 613 -19.87 20.14 15.42
N ILE A 614 -19.89 18.84 15.77
CA ILE A 614 -20.99 18.24 16.54
C ILE A 614 -20.59 18.14 18.01
N THR A 615 -19.44 17.53 18.28
CA THR A 615 -18.90 17.37 19.63
C THR A 615 -17.39 17.20 19.57
N ASN A 616 -16.69 17.70 20.59
CA ASN A 616 -15.25 17.57 20.77
C ASN A 616 -14.91 17.68 22.27
N ASN A 617 -13.64 17.43 22.58
CA ASN A 617 -13.06 17.74 23.90
C ASN A 617 -11.83 18.65 23.77
N TYR A 618 -11.88 19.62 22.86
CA TYR A 618 -10.76 20.51 22.62
C TYR A 618 -10.46 21.45 23.79
N ASP A 619 -11.41 21.69 24.68
CA ASP A 619 -11.17 22.43 25.92
C ASP A 619 -10.05 21.81 26.78
N ASP A 620 -9.83 20.50 26.67
CA ASP A 620 -8.75 19.79 27.34
C ASP A 620 -7.36 20.18 26.81
N LEU A 621 -7.24 20.74 25.59
CA LEU A 621 -5.96 21.22 25.02
C LEU A 621 -5.53 22.50 25.71
N THR A 622 -4.67 22.43 26.73
CA THR A 622 -4.22 23.59 27.50
C THR A 622 -2.78 23.99 27.21
N LEU A 623 -1.94 23.05 26.79
CA LEU A 623 -0.52 23.30 26.61
C LEU A 623 -0.22 24.21 25.41
N GLU A 624 0.74 25.10 25.62
CA GLU A 624 1.29 25.97 24.59
C GLU A 624 2.51 25.34 23.95
N SER A 625 2.79 25.69 22.70
CA SER A 625 4.00 25.22 22.02
C SER A 625 5.24 25.97 22.48
N ASP A 626 6.32 25.23 22.75
CA ASP A 626 7.67 25.73 23.03
C ASP A 626 8.53 25.94 21.77
N SER A 627 7.95 25.77 20.57
CA SER A 627 8.62 26.08 19.29
C SER A 627 9.02 27.56 19.23
N GLN A 628 10.27 27.85 18.86
CA GLN A 628 10.74 29.24 18.68
C GLN A 628 10.61 29.74 17.23
N LEU A 629 10.15 28.86 16.34
CA LEU A 629 9.93 29.16 14.93
C LEU A 629 8.58 29.88 14.73
N PRO A 630 8.37 30.51 13.56
CA PRO A 630 7.02 30.94 13.18
C PRO A 630 6.03 29.78 13.32
N HIS A 631 4.95 30.00 14.06
CA HIS A 631 3.95 28.98 14.35
C HIS A 631 3.10 28.69 13.11
N VAL A 632 3.49 27.67 12.36
CA VAL A 632 2.85 27.25 11.10
C VAL A 632 2.04 25.96 11.24
N ARG A 633 2.29 25.20 12.32
CA ARG A 633 1.58 23.96 12.68
C ARG A 633 1.27 23.88 14.17
N SER A 634 2.10 24.47 15.01
CA SER A 634 1.95 24.43 16.46
C SER A 634 0.69 25.14 16.98
N SER A 635 0.18 26.17 16.28
CA SER A 635 -1.09 26.84 16.60
C SER A 635 -2.34 26.03 16.23
N ILE A 636 -2.24 24.73 15.92
CA ILE A 636 -3.41 23.89 15.59
C ILE A 636 -4.50 23.95 16.66
N LYS A 637 -4.12 24.07 17.93
CA LYS A 637 -5.04 24.23 19.06
C LYS A 637 -6.00 25.41 18.86
N ASP A 638 -5.48 26.55 18.40
CA ASP A 638 -6.29 27.76 18.20
C ASP A 638 -7.31 27.56 17.08
N TYR A 639 -6.89 26.98 15.94
CA TYR A 639 -7.80 26.60 14.85
C TYR A 639 -8.84 25.56 15.26
N LEU A 640 -8.53 24.68 16.22
CA LEU A 640 -9.47 23.66 16.69
C LEU A 640 -10.50 24.23 17.67
N LYS A 641 -10.10 25.20 18.50
CA LYS A 641 -10.97 25.82 19.51
C LYS A 641 -11.84 26.93 18.94
N GLU A 642 -11.39 27.60 17.89
CA GLU A 642 -12.06 28.79 17.38
C GLU A 642 -13.09 28.44 16.30
N GLY A 643 -14.37 28.67 16.63
CA GLY A 643 -15.49 28.51 15.70
C GLY A 643 -16.16 27.13 15.72
N GLU A 644 -17.49 27.12 15.65
CA GLU A 644 -18.25 25.87 15.48
C GLU A 644 -18.29 25.40 14.02
N ALA A 645 -18.04 26.29 13.06
CA ALA A 645 -17.99 26.01 11.64
C ALA A 645 -16.76 26.65 11.01
N TRP A 646 -16.18 26.01 10.00
CA TRP A 646 -15.00 26.51 9.30
C TRP A 646 -14.98 26.07 7.84
N ILE A 647 -14.22 26.78 7.01
CA ILE A 647 -13.91 26.40 5.63
C ILE A 647 -12.54 25.74 5.64
N GLY A 648 -12.49 24.41 5.54
CA GLY A 648 -11.21 23.71 5.56
C GLY A 648 -10.43 23.88 4.26
N ARG A 649 -11.13 23.93 3.11
CA ARG A 649 -10.54 24.16 1.79
C ARG A 649 -11.54 24.82 0.85
N LEU A 650 -11.03 25.69 -0.02
CA LEU A 650 -11.73 26.22 -1.19
C LEU A 650 -10.67 26.59 -2.23
N GLN A 651 -10.41 25.70 -3.18
CA GLN A 651 -9.30 25.81 -4.12
C GLN A 651 -9.80 25.66 -5.55
N GLY A 652 -9.31 26.53 -6.44
CA GLY A 652 -9.39 26.31 -7.88
C GLY A 652 -8.04 25.82 -8.41
N ALA A 653 -8.06 24.85 -9.31
CA ALA A 653 -6.89 24.27 -9.95
C ALA A 653 -7.09 24.08 -11.45
N TYR A 654 -6.00 24.26 -12.20
CA TYR A 654 -5.91 23.94 -13.63
C TYR A 654 -4.78 22.94 -13.85
N TYR A 655 -5.05 21.88 -14.62
CA TYR A 655 -4.11 20.79 -14.91
C TYR A 655 -3.85 20.71 -16.41
N THR A 656 -2.59 20.57 -16.80
CA THR A 656 -2.23 20.43 -18.21
C THR A 656 -1.03 19.52 -18.41
N SER A 657 -0.93 18.94 -19.61
CA SER A 657 0.23 18.20 -20.08
C SER A 657 0.97 19.07 -21.10
N LEU A 658 2.18 19.52 -20.77
CA LEU A 658 2.99 20.41 -21.60
C LEU A 658 3.70 19.65 -22.72
N ALA A 659 4.03 18.38 -22.47
CA ALA A 659 4.61 17.44 -23.41
C ALA A 659 4.33 16.01 -22.89
N PRO A 660 4.50 14.96 -23.71
CA PRO A 660 4.34 13.58 -23.24
C PRO A 660 5.22 13.31 -22.01
N GLY A 661 4.60 12.93 -20.89
CA GLY A 661 5.26 12.69 -19.61
C GLY A 661 5.62 13.95 -18.80
N LEU A 662 5.30 15.16 -19.27
CA LEU A 662 5.54 16.43 -18.56
C LEU A 662 4.21 17.12 -18.21
N TYR A 663 3.86 17.05 -16.93
CA TYR A 663 2.60 17.55 -16.39
C TYR A 663 2.82 18.84 -15.61
N ALA A 664 1.82 19.71 -15.59
CA ALA A 664 1.84 20.95 -14.85
C ALA A 664 0.47 21.24 -14.21
N THR A 665 0.49 21.92 -13.07
CA THR A 665 -0.70 22.46 -12.43
C THR A 665 -0.44 23.85 -11.87
N ALA A 666 -1.48 24.67 -11.87
CA ALA A 666 -1.53 25.94 -11.16
C ALA A 666 -2.83 25.99 -10.33
N TYR A 667 -2.73 26.49 -9.10
CA TYR A 667 -3.85 26.55 -8.17
C TYR A 667 -3.83 27.81 -7.29
N ALA A 668 -5.01 28.19 -6.81
CA ALA A 668 -5.21 29.34 -5.94
C ALA A 668 -6.41 29.14 -5.02
N GLY A 669 -6.38 29.75 -3.84
CA GLY A 669 -7.52 29.82 -2.92
C GLY A 669 -7.13 29.58 -1.47
N LEU A 670 -8.07 29.01 -0.70
CA LEU A 670 -7.86 28.50 0.64
C LEU A 670 -7.37 27.06 0.50
N LEU A 671 -6.06 26.87 0.50
CA LEU A 671 -5.41 25.60 0.13
C LEU A 671 -5.55 24.54 1.24
N GLU A 672 -5.44 24.97 2.49
CA GLU A 672 -5.64 24.15 3.68
C GLU A 672 -6.22 24.99 4.84
N GLU A 673 -6.51 24.35 5.98
CA GLU A 673 -7.08 25.01 7.18
C GLU A 673 -6.24 26.20 7.65
N MET A 674 -4.90 26.08 7.57
CA MET A 674 -3.97 27.07 8.09
C MET A 674 -3.46 28.07 7.05
N PHE A 675 -3.55 27.76 5.75
CA PHE A 675 -2.92 28.58 4.70
C PHE A 675 -3.83 28.73 3.47
N GLY A 676 -3.89 29.96 2.97
CA GLY A 676 -4.39 30.27 1.64
C GLY A 676 -3.26 30.85 0.79
N GLY A 677 -3.39 30.82 -0.53
CA GLY A 677 -2.33 31.30 -1.40
C GLY A 677 -2.50 30.91 -2.86
N VAL A 678 -1.39 31.00 -3.58
CA VAL A 678 -1.26 30.60 -4.99
C VAL A 678 0.00 29.76 -5.16
N GLY A 679 -0.05 28.79 -6.05
CA GLY A 679 1.08 27.92 -6.32
C GLY A 679 0.96 27.15 -7.62
N GLY A 680 2.00 26.39 -7.91
CA GLY A 680 2.02 25.49 -9.06
C GLY A 680 3.08 24.41 -8.89
N GLU A 681 2.91 23.36 -9.69
CA GLU A 681 3.80 22.22 -9.73
C GLU A 681 4.05 21.81 -11.18
N VAL A 682 5.27 21.36 -11.47
CA VAL A 682 5.64 20.68 -12.72
C VAL A 682 6.22 19.33 -12.36
N LEU A 683 5.78 18.28 -13.05
CA LEU A 683 6.21 16.91 -12.82
C LEU A 683 6.57 16.24 -14.14
N TYR A 684 7.75 15.62 -14.19
CA TYR A 684 8.17 14.72 -15.26
C TYR A 684 8.08 13.27 -14.78
N LYS A 685 7.22 12.47 -15.43
CA LYS A 685 7.06 11.02 -15.22
C LYS A 685 6.66 10.39 -16.55
N THR A 686 7.44 9.43 -17.01
CA THR A 686 7.11 8.62 -18.19
C THR A 686 6.59 7.25 -17.80
N VAL A 687 5.67 6.71 -18.58
CA VAL A 687 5.25 5.30 -18.47
C VAL A 687 6.47 4.38 -18.68
N GLY A 688 6.59 3.35 -17.84
CA GLY A 688 7.67 2.37 -17.79
C GLY A 688 8.93 2.82 -17.04
N SER A 689 9.04 4.09 -16.66
CA SER A 689 10.18 4.58 -15.88
C SER A 689 9.90 4.48 -14.38
N PRO A 690 10.79 3.87 -13.57
CA PRO A 690 10.65 3.86 -12.12
C PRO A 690 10.95 5.23 -11.48
N TRP A 691 11.35 6.23 -12.25
CA TRP A 691 11.71 7.57 -11.77
C TRP A 691 10.64 8.61 -12.11
N ALA A 692 10.42 9.53 -11.17
CA ALA A 692 9.70 10.78 -11.39
C ALA A 692 10.46 11.98 -10.78
N TYR A 693 10.32 13.15 -11.38
CA TYR A 693 10.98 14.38 -10.94
C TYR A 693 9.99 15.53 -10.90
N GLY A 694 9.81 16.16 -9.75
CA GLY A 694 8.84 17.24 -9.54
C GLY A 694 9.47 18.51 -9.01
N ILE A 695 8.86 19.67 -9.33
CA ILE A 695 9.19 20.96 -8.74
C ILE A 695 7.89 21.65 -8.38
N ASP A 696 7.77 22.13 -7.14
CA ASP A 696 6.63 22.95 -6.69
C ASP A 696 7.08 24.29 -6.10
N VAL A 697 6.27 25.33 -6.29
CA VAL A 697 6.49 26.65 -5.71
C VAL A 697 5.16 27.26 -5.30
N ASN A 698 5.10 27.82 -4.10
CA ASN A 698 3.89 28.36 -3.50
C ASN A 698 4.20 29.66 -2.77
N TRP A 699 3.36 30.68 -2.96
CA TRP A 699 3.27 31.82 -2.06
C TRP A 699 2.01 31.67 -1.22
N VAL A 700 2.17 31.69 0.09
CA VAL A 700 1.07 31.43 1.04
C VAL A 700 1.02 32.45 2.15
N LYS A 701 -0.19 32.69 2.65
CA LYS A 701 -0.51 33.54 3.78
C LYS A 701 -1.27 32.73 4.82
N GLN A 702 -0.90 32.88 6.08
CA GLN A 702 -1.53 32.16 7.18
C GLN A 702 -2.94 32.68 7.41
N ARG A 703 -3.90 31.77 7.51
CA ARG A 703 -5.32 32.07 7.73
C ARG A 703 -5.55 32.41 9.20
N ALA A 704 -6.55 33.24 9.49
CA ALA A 704 -6.94 33.46 10.88
C ALA A 704 -7.56 32.19 11.48
N TYR A 705 -7.57 32.13 12.81
CA TYR A 705 -8.04 30.97 13.56
C TYR A 705 -9.54 30.72 13.42
N ASP A 706 -10.34 31.73 13.06
CA ASP A 706 -11.77 31.62 12.75
C ASP A 706 -12.10 30.63 11.61
N GLY A 707 -11.09 30.19 10.85
CA GLY A 707 -11.25 29.21 9.77
C GLY A 707 -12.04 29.72 8.57
N MET A 708 -12.26 31.03 8.45
CA MET A 708 -13.01 31.67 7.37
C MET A 708 -12.06 32.25 6.31
N PHE A 709 -12.35 33.46 5.81
CA PHE A 709 -11.62 34.10 4.71
C PHE A 709 -10.55 35.11 5.17
N SER A 710 -10.40 35.31 6.48
CA SER A 710 -9.47 36.27 7.05
C SER A 710 -8.05 35.69 7.17
N PHE A 711 -7.04 36.54 7.26
CA PHE A 711 -5.63 36.16 7.28
C PHE A 711 -4.85 36.89 8.38
N LEU A 712 -3.89 36.19 8.99
CA LEU A 712 -2.91 36.76 9.91
C LEU A 712 -1.83 37.53 9.15
N ASP A 713 -1.02 38.31 9.87
CA ASP A 713 0.13 39.03 9.30
C ASP A 713 1.38 38.14 9.17
N TYR A 714 1.20 36.94 8.57
CA TYR A 714 2.29 36.04 8.24
C TYR A 714 2.14 35.52 6.81
N SER A 715 3.21 35.64 6.02
CA SER A 715 3.30 35.07 4.68
C SER A 715 4.70 34.52 4.43
N THR A 716 4.77 33.57 3.51
CA THR A 716 6.03 32.93 3.12
C THR A 716 5.96 32.37 1.70
N VAL A 717 7.13 32.10 1.13
CA VAL A 717 7.29 31.29 -0.09
C VAL A 717 7.87 29.95 0.33
N THR A 718 7.26 28.87 -0.15
CA THR A 718 7.68 27.47 0.06
C THR A 718 7.72 26.75 -1.28
N GLY A 719 8.61 25.78 -1.42
CA GLY A 719 8.74 25.03 -2.66
C GLY A 719 9.86 24.00 -2.58
N HIS A 720 9.73 22.91 -3.32
CA HIS A 720 10.61 21.76 -3.25
C HIS A 720 10.95 21.23 -4.63
N VAL A 721 12.14 20.64 -4.74
CA VAL A 721 12.50 19.71 -5.81
C VAL A 721 12.33 18.30 -5.27
N GLY A 722 11.52 17.50 -5.95
CA GLY A 722 11.19 16.13 -5.59
C GLY A 722 11.80 15.13 -6.56
N VAL A 723 12.37 14.05 -6.01
CA VAL A 723 12.74 12.84 -6.74
C VAL A 723 11.94 11.69 -6.15
N TYR A 724 11.28 10.92 -7.01
CA TYR A 724 10.50 9.74 -6.64
C TYR A 724 11.06 8.53 -7.36
N TYR A 725 11.17 7.41 -6.65
CA TYR A 725 11.74 6.18 -7.15
C TYR A 725 10.93 4.96 -6.71
N GLU A 726 10.47 4.19 -7.68
CA GLU A 726 9.85 2.88 -7.49
C GLU A 726 10.97 1.83 -7.47
N LEU A 727 11.15 1.18 -6.33
CA LEU A 727 12.20 0.17 -6.16
C LEU A 727 11.75 -1.13 -6.82
N PRO A 728 12.66 -1.87 -7.49
CA PRO A 728 12.31 -3.07 -8.26
C PRO A 728 12.03 -4.31 -7.38
N PHE A 729 11.90 -4.13 -6.06
CA PHE A 729 11.71 -5.20 -5.10
C PHE A 729 10.72 -4.79 -4.01
N TRP A 730 9.93 -5.76 -3.56
CA TRP A 730 9.01 -5.64 -2.43
C TRP A 730 8.01 -4.46 -2.52
N ASP A 731 7.69 -3.97 -3.71
CA ASP A 731 6.71 -2.87 -3.93
C ASP A 731 7.01 -1.60 -3.13
N LEU A 732 8.30 -1.31 -2.97
CA LEU A 732 8.77 -0.16 -2.22
C LEU A 732 8.82 1.10 -3.10
N ASN A 733 8.43 2.21 -2.49
CA ASN A 733 8.41 3.54 -3.08
C ASN A 733 9.20 4.49 -2.18
N GLY A 734 10.27 5.06 -2.72
CA GLY A 734 11.10 6.06 -2.06
C GLY A 734 10.88 7.45 -2.65
N SER A 735 10.92 8.49 -1.81
CA SER A 735 10.98 9.86 -2.30
C SER A 735 11.86 10.76 -1.45
N VAL A 736 12.45 11.75 -2.10
CA VAL A 736 13.20 12.83 -1.46
C VAL A 736 12.67 14.15 -2.00
N ARG A 737 12.25 15.04 -1.10
CA ARG A 737 11.75 16.38 -1.43
C ARG A 737 12.58 17.40 -0.68
N ALA A 738 13.38 18.19 -1.39
CA ALA A 738 14.31 19.16 -0.80
C ALA A 738 13.96 20.58 -1.20
N GLY A 739 13.96 21.51 -0.25
CA GLY A 739 13.53 22.88 -0.51
C GLY A 739 13.29 23.70 0.75
N ARG A 740 12.41 24.69 0.62
CA ARG A 740 12.07 25.65 1.67
C ARG A 740 10.69 25.35 2.24
N TYR A 741 10.61 25.25 3.56
CA TYR A 741 9.40 24.88 4.30
C TYR A 741 8.64 26.12 4.83
N LEU A 742 7.46 25.88 5.41
CA LEU A 742 6.54 26.94 5.85
C LEU A 742 7.14 27.86 6.93
N ALA A 743 7.96 27.32 7.83
CA ALA A 743 8.63 28.07 8.89
C ALA A 743 9.90 28.79 8.40
N LYS A 744 10.11 28.89 7.07
CA LYS A 744 11.21 29.59 6.39
C LYS A 744 12.58 28.89 6.47
N ASP A 745 12.59 27.69 6.99
CA ASP A 745 13.72 26.77 7.07
C ASP A 745 13.96 26.02 5.75
N TRP A 746 15.20 25.57 5.55
CA TRP A 746 15.62 24.79 4.39
C TRP A 746 15.97 23.36 4.81
N GLY A 747 15.53 22.38 4.02
CA GLY A 747 15.77 20.99 4.38
C GLY A 747 15.37 19.99 3.30
N ALA A 748 15.28 18.73 3.72
CA ALA A 748 14.82 17.64 2.89
C ALA A 748 13.95 16.66 3.68
N THR A 749 12.84 16.26 3.06
CA THR A 749 11.95 15.20 3.52
C THR A 749 12.26 13.93 2.76
N PHE A 750 12.54 12.86 3.50
CA PHE A 750 12.74 11.50 3.02
C PHE A 750 11.49 10.69 3.36
N GLU A 751 10.97 9.93 2.40
CA GLU A 751 9.84 9.04 2.60
C GLU A 751 10.18 7.67 1.99
N LEU A 752 9.87 6.61 2.73
CA LEU A 752 9.90 5.24 2.22
C LEU A 752 8.57 4.58 2.57
N SER A 753 7.93 3.96 1.59
CA SER A 753 6.63 3.34 1.76
C SER A 753 6.52 2.06 0.94
N ARG A 754 5.60 1.18 1.33
CA ARG A 754 5.23 -0.02 0.61
C ARG A 754 3.75 0.02 0.28
N GLU A 755 3.40 -0.36 -0.94
CA GLU A 755 2.01 -0.58 -1.35
C GLU A 755 1.77 -2.08 -1.54
N PHE A 756 0.78 -2.61 -0.82
CA PHE A 756 0.42 -4.03 -0.86
C PHE A 756 -0.65 -4.29 -1.93
N ASP A 757 -0.90 -5.55 -2.29
CA ASP A 757 -1.85 -5.94 -3.34
C ASP A 757 -3.29 -5.45 -3.08
N SER A 758 -3.68 -5.32 -1.81
CA SER A 758 -4.96 -4.74 -1.41
C SER A 758 -5.10 -3.24 -1.76
N GLY A 759 -3.99 -2.57 -2.12
CA GLY A 759 -3.87 -1.13 -2.27
C GLY A 759 -3.58 -0.40 -0.95
N ILE A 760 -3.50 -1.11 0.19
CA ILE A 760 -3.04 -0.50 1.45
C ILE A 760 -1.60 0.00 1.27
N ARG A 761 -1.34 1.21 1.73
CA ARG A 761 0.02 1.80 1.71
C ARG A 761 0.47 2.10 3.12
N ALA A 762 1.64 1.62 3.51
CA ALA A 762 2.26 1.92 4.80
C ALA A 762 3.65 2.52 4.57
N GLY A 763 4.03 3.53 5.33
CA GLY A 763 5.33 4.18 5.13
C GLY A 763 5.83 4.96 6.32
N VAL A 764 7.10 5.35 6.23
CA VAL A 764 7.81 6.18 7.19
C VAL A 764 8.36 7.41 6.49
N PHE A 765 8.48 8.51 7.23
CA PHE A 765 9.11 9.72 6.73
C PHE A 765 9.96 10.40 7.81
N ALA A 766 10.93 11.20 7.35
CA ALA A 766 11.74 12.06 8.19
C ALA A 766 12.09 13.34 7.42
N THR A 767 11.99 14.50 8.06
CA THR A 767 12.34 15.81 7.50
C THR A 767 13.47 16.43 8.30
N LEU A 768 14.63 16.59 7.65
CA LEU A 768 15.83 17.19 8.25
C LEU A 768 16.00 18.60 7.68
N THR A 769 16.20 19.59 8.55
CA THR A 769 16.29 21.00 8.16
C THR A 769 17.51 21.67 8.79
N ASP A 770 17.76 22.93 8.45
CA ASP A 770 18.83 23.77 9.01
C ASP A 770 18.52 24.32 10.41
N VAL A 771 17.35 24.01 10.96
CA VAL A 771 16.92 24.39 12.31
C VAL A 771 17.67 23.58 13.37
N SER A 772 18.15 24.25 14.41
CA SER A 772 18.80 23.56 15.54
C SER A 772 17.78 22.82 16.42
N ALA A 773 18.19 21.75 17.11
CA ALA A 773 17.30 21.03 18.03
C ALA A 773 16.70 21.93 19.13
N ALA A 774 17.40 22.98 19.54
CA ALA A 774 16.90 23.95 20.53
C ALA A 774 15.76 24.84 19.98
N GLU A 775 15.86 25.26 18.71
CA GLU A 775 14.82 26.08 18.05
C GLU A 775 13.60 25.24 17.64
N PHE A 776 13.83 23.96 17.33
CA PHE A 776 12.76 23.01 16.98
C PHE A 776 11.79 22.74 18.14
N GLY A 777 12.27 22.86 19.39
CA GLY A 777 11.54 22.48 20.61
C GLY A 777 11.71 20.99 20.92
N GLU A 778 10.72 20.35 21.56
CA GLU A 778 10.74 18.90 21.79
C GLU A 778 10.94 18.11 20.48
N GLY A 779 11.97 17.26 20.46
CA GLY A 779 12.45 16.57 19.27
C GLY A 779 13.69 17.24 18.65
N SER A 780 14.18 16.71 17.53
CA SER A 780 15.30 17.30 16.79
C SER A 780 15.01 17.47 15.30
N PHE A 781 14.00 16.77 14.79
CA PHE A 781 13.55 16.80 13.41
C PHE A 781 12.16 16.15 13.31
N ASP A 782 11.40 16.47 12.26
CA ASP A 782 10.07 15.89 12.04
C ASP A 782 10.21 14.46 11.50
N LYS A 783 9.42 13.53 12.05
CA LYS A 783 9.42 12.12 11.66
C LYS A 783 8.11 11.47 11.99
N GLY A 784 7.79 10.39 11.28
CA GLY A 784 6.57 9.66 11.54
C GLY A 784 6.39 8.46 10.66
N PHE A 785 5.23 7.83 10.82
CA PHE A 785 4.74 6.79 9.93
C PHE A 785 3.30 7.09 9.54
N PHE A 786 2.86 6.48 8.44
CA PHE A 786 1.50 6.60 7.97
C PHE A 786 0.97 5.27 7.45
N LEU A 787 -0.35 5.16 7.45
CA LEU A 787 -1.11 4.07 6.87
C LEU A 787 -2.24 4.67 6.03
N SER A 788 -2.40 4.21 4.80
CA SER A 788 -3.44 4.64 3.88
C SER A 788 -4.20 3.44 3.35
N ILE A 789 -5.43 3.29 3.80
CA ILE A 789 -6.30 2.15 3.55
C ILE A 789 -7.35 2.55 2.51
N PRO A 790 -7.40 1.92 1.34
CA PRO A 790 -8.42 2.22 0.35
C PRO A 790 -9.77 1.64 0.82
N LEU A 791 -10.87 2.39 0.64
CA LEU A 791 -12.17 2.05 1.22
C LEU A 791 -13.00 1.09 0.35
N ASP A 792 -12.63 0.89 -0.91
CA ASP A 792 -13.27 -0.09 -1.79
C ASP A 792 -13.18 -1.53 -1.26
N ILE A 793 -12.16 -1.84 -0.45
CA ILE A 793 -12.02 -3.15 0.21
C ILE A 793 -13.02 -3.36 1.37
N TYR A 794 -13.78 -2.33 1.76
CA TYR A 794 -14.84 -2.42 2.80
C TYR A 794 -16.21 -1.88 2.33
N SER A 795 -16.27 -1.30 1.13
CA SER A 795 -17.46 -0.65 0.58
C SER A 795 -18.28 -1.61 -0.28
N THR A 796 -19.59 -1.44 -0.32
CA THR A 796 -20.45 -2.17 -1.27
C THR A 796 -20.40 -1.59 -2.68
N ARG A 797 -19.87 -0.37 -2.84
CA ARG A 797 -19.76 0.33 -4.12
C ARG A 797 -18.31 0.71 -4.41
N PRO A 798 -17.91 0.82 -5.69
CA PRO A 798 -16.55 1.25 -6.05
C PRO A 798 -16.30 2.65 -5.52
N THR A 799 -15.08 2.88 -5.02
CA THR A 799 -14.65 4.21 -4.59
C THR A 799 -13.14 4.33 -4.67
N LYS A 800 -12.66 5.52 -5.04
CA LYS A 800 -11.24 5.89 -4.93
C LYS A 800 -10.88 6.43 -3.54
N THR A 801 -11.84 6.50 -2.62
CA THR A 801 -11.64 7.09 -1.29
C THR A 801 -10.69 6.24 -0.45
N ARG A 802 -9.77 6.90 0.27
CA ARG A 802 -8.84 6.25 1.21
C ARG A 802 -9.04 6.81 2.62
N PHE A 803 -8.93 5.95 3.63
CA PHE A 803 -8.74 6.31 5.02
C PHE A 803 -7.25 6.45 5.32
N GLY A 804 -6.85 7.59 5.89
CA GLY A 804 -5.45 7.86 6.24
C GLY A 804 -5.27 7.97 7.75
N LEU A 805 -4.25 7.29 8.27
CA LEU A 805 -3.72 7.46 9.61
C LEU A 805 -2.28 7.97 9.49
N THR A 806 -1.92 9.01 10.22
CA THR A 806 -0.53 9.49 10.31
C THR A 806 -0.18 9.73 11.76
N TYR A 807 0.95 9.17 12.18
CA TYR A 807 1.49 9.38 13.50
C TYR A 807 2.79 10.19 13.41
N ARG A 808 2.87 11.23 14.25
CA ARG A 808 4.09 12.02 14.50
C ARG A 808 4.33 12.03 16.01
N PRO A 809 5.57 11.81 16.49
CA PRO A 809 5.87 11.91 17.92
C PRO A 809 5.50 13.28 18.47
N VAL A 810 5.90 14.36 17.79
CA VAL A 810 5.55 15.72 18.18
C VAL A 810 5.26 16.53 16.92
N THR A 811 4.14 17.26 16.91
CA THR A 811 3.82 18.20 15.83
C THR A 811 4.58 19.50 16.08
N ARG A 812 5.52 19.83 15.19
CA ARG A 812 6.38 21.03 15.27
C ARG A 812 6.33 21.84 13.98
N ASP A 813 6.93 23.01 14.02
CA ASP A 813 6.93 23.97 12.91
C ASP A 813 8.07 23.75 11.91
N GLY A 814 9.21 23.21 12.36
CA GLY A 814 10.36 22.90 11.51
C GLY A 814 10.04 21.76 10.54
N GLY A 815 10.43 21.89 9.28
CA GLY A 815 10.14 20.89 8.25
C GLY A 815 8.66 20.81 7.86
N ALA A 816 7.82 21.76 8.29
CA ALA A 816 6.40 21.75 7.97
C ALA A 816 6.14 22.05 6.48
N GLN A 817 5.54 21.09 5.78
CA GLN A 817 5.14 21.24 4.38
C GLN A 817 3.71 21.76 4.28
N LEU A 818 3.43 22.52 3.21
CA LEU A 818 2.08 22.87 2.80
C LEU A 818 1.31 21.59 2.44
N ASN A 819 0.15 21.36 3.06
CA ASN A 819 -0.71 20.26 2.65
C ASN A 819 -1.47 20.66 1.38
N ARG A 820 -1.17 19.99 0.28
CA ARG A 820 -1.74 20.28 -1.04
C ARG A 820 -2.84 19.26 -1.33
N SER A 821 -4.00 19.72 -1.81
CA SER A 821 -5.17 18.85 -2.04
C SER A 821 -4.88 17.69 -2.99
N SER A 822 -4.06 17.93 -4.01
CA SER A 822 -3.59 16.91 -4.92
C SER A 822 -2.27 17.31 -5.58
N ALA A 823 -1.19 16.66 -5.18
CA ALA A 823 0.11 16.79 -5.85
C ALA A 823 0.09 16.00 -7.17
N LEU A 824 0.79 16.47 -8.20
CA LEU A 824 0.79 15.80 -9.51
C LEU A 824 1.23 14.33 -9.42
N ILE A 825 2.19 14.02 -8.54
CA ILE A 825 2.66 12.63 -8.37
C ILE A 825 1.55 11.69 -7.89
N GLY A 826 0.64 12.17 -7.04
CA GLY A 826 -0.50 11.41 -6.56
C GLY A 826 -1.55 11.16 -7.64
N ARG A 827 -1.61 12.02 -8.66
CA ARG A 827 -2.54 11.91 -9.79
C ARG A 827 -2.01 11.02 -10.91
N VAL A 828 -0.73 11.15 -11.27
CA VAL A 828 -0.16 10.46 -12.44
C VAL A 828 0.59 9.18 -12.08
N GLY A 829 1.13 9.07 -10.86
CA GLY A 829 2.03 7.99 -10.47
C GLY A 829 1.40 6.59 -10.52
N GLY A 830 0.09 6.49 -10.31
CA GLY A 830 -0.63 5.21 -10.38
C GLY A 830 -0.76 4.65 -11.80
N TYR A 831 -0.67 5.48 -12.83
CA TYR A 831 -0.85 5.09 -14.23
C TYR A 831 0.49 4.67 -14.85
N ASP A 832 0.86 3.41 -14.65
CA ASP A 832 2.11 2.85 -15.19
C ASP A 832 1.91 1.44 -15.78
N ALA A 833 2.88 0.96 -16.55
CA ALA A 833 2.89 -0.36 -17.16
C ALA A 833 2.81 -1.48 -16.10
N ALA A 834 3.56 -1.36 -14.99
CA ALA A 834 3.54 -2.33 -13.89
C ALA A 834 2.17 -2.41 -13.20
N ASN A 835 1.52 -1.26 -12.98
CA ASN A 835 0.17 -1.23 -12.43
C ASN A 835 -0.87 -1.72 -13.44
N THR A 836 -0.69 -1.42 -14.73
CA THR A 836 -1.56 -1.97 -15.79
C THR A 836 -1.53 -3.49 -15.79
N SER A 837 -0.34 -4.11 -15.67
CA SER A 837 -0.25 -5.58 -15.58
C SER A 837 -0.87 -6.12 -14.30
N ARG A 838 -0.62 -5.47 -13.14
CA ARG A 838 -1.23 -5.87 -11.85
C ARG A 838 -2.75 -5.83 -11.90
N TYR A 839 -3.31 -4.84 -12.58
CA TYR A 839 -4.73 -4.58 -12.65
C TYR A 839 -5.42 -5.20 -13.85
N TRP A 840 -4.66 -5.89 -14.72
CA TRP A 840 -5.13 -6.44 -15.99
C TRP A 840 -6.39 -7.32 -15.89
N PRO A 841 -6.55 -8.20 -14.88
CA PRO A 841 -7.77 -9.01 -14.74
C PRO A 841 -9.05 -8.16 -14.67
N GLY A 842 -8.95 -6.92 -14.17
CA GLY A 842 -10.07 -5.99 -14.08
C GLY A 842 -10.60 -5.50 -15.43
N LEU A 843 -9.95 -5.81 -16.55
CA LEU A 843 -10.46 -5.52 -17.90
C LEU A 843 -11.85 -6.15 -18.12
N MET A 844 -12.16 -7.25 -17.43
CA MET A 844 -13.44 -7.95 -17.49
C MET A 844 -14.57 -7.36 -16.66
N ASP A 845 -14.22 -6.47 -15.73
CA ASP A 845 -15.15 -5.92 -14.74
C ASP A 845 -15.84 -4.62 -15.21
#